data_AF-F4LRE2-F1
#
_entry.id   AF-F4LRE2-F1
#
_cell.length_a   1.000
_cell.length_b   1.000
_cell.length_c   1.000
_cell.angle_alpha   90.00
_cell.angle_beta   90.00
_cell.angle_gamma   90.00
#
_symmetry.space_group_name_H-M   'P 1'
#
loop_
_entity.id
_entity.type
_entity.pdbx_description
1 polymer ?
#
loop_
_entity_poly.entity_id
_entity_poly.type
_entity_poly.pdbx_seq_one_letter_code
_entity_poly.pdbx_strand_id
1 'polypeptide(L)'
;MNVKEDTTKRGDMFYETIDKALCSVENLGYIDLVIGIPFYNEKESIKHVLKIVEEGLKAFPDITKLIVCVGAPEGKEALEVIKNVDIQVPNISFIMDSGINGRGFSIMAIMEIAKRLEADAIILKADLVAENEQGFKPSWIEELVYPLTEGYDAVFASFKRHYFENTTGNLFVKPILETMYGYSLNDPLAGIYGIAHDLLEDYCMEAAHWYSYIGGYGIDPWLVTRAIVWNKRICEVSLGATLAPQSMIKVTYLFKEIARSLFECIINDQDHWLTQRNILEYPSRLLLYSLESKDTPKEVFYKLTDFIQAFKSGYERYEIIYKTILPEESARLAYEIYNLNYENFEFDELTWSRFVYQFLQAYCFDKKVSKEDILAALTVIYEGRIAGYTKQVRKFRDCFMNIEGLDVDELVYKKAVDFHMVQIETLLSLKDGFIETWVKKSTETEPPITPLDYIEFIPGVPVVLPKQLKNLNGEIVWTNGIFNEIRKKYYRDFNNYIYDSLKIPKTCLSSDIVDGVSAFMARLEDVVDRLFPGDLYSCQGVVETVNKIIELIPCGKVLVVKAEVLKKLLYEFAPLNLLISLGYANVTELLNDMSPRKALTLASIAEERAYMDRINLWLEDNLRPDSMEKVDIETIIVSKDTLPNLSGMKNISSLNKITGTILISSLSKGMGGKYPKLLYFTHIMKNIIEAEHYAYIWESYAKERRNFGIKVINSIVGHHGRDIFSAHNIFENWHQRELVSRLRELVKKLELQGLNAEAEAISLMAEGYGLSLTLEDGTFVPCSAWSWASYSFKGGEGVPTPLSLHVERNWFNTELLEEICRQMGYKPGEIMERVFQLMGEGKESYDLANILLKVKPYSDAVIVQDIENWPPAGTLLRYEHNPILKPIPEHRWESKYVLNAATIRIEDRVYILYRAFGDDNISRIGMAISDGYNILERLPEPIFYPKTDEEKKGCEDPRTVIIGDEIYMLYTAYDGVVAQIAAASIGIEDFLKRDFSKWKRLGLAFPNVWNKDAILFPEKINGQYVLYHRIEPSIWASYSNELKFPWSRNGHKIIIGPRAGMMWDSLKIGAGSQPIKTAYGWLLIYHGVDDNLVYRLGVILVDLNDPSRLLYRSPNPILSPQMSYEVGNDSSTWVPNVVFTCGAVPTEDKDILEADDEILVYYGAADTYLCVAYATVKDLIPDEIRRKI
;
A
#
# COMPACT_ATOMS: atom_id res chain seq x y z
N MET A 1 24.61 -6.20 -18.13
CA MET A 1 23.82 -5.44 -19.13
C MET A 1 22.50 -5.07 -18.47
N ASN A 2 22.08 -3.81 -18.60
CA ASN A 2 20.95 -3.23 -17.85
C ASN A 2 19.65 -4.00 -18.14
N VAL A 3 19.20 -4.80 -17.16
CA VAL A 3 17.82 -5.34 -17.10
C VAL A 3 16.79 -4.18 -17.08
N LYS A 4 17.25 -2.98 -16.67
CA LYS A 4 16.52 -1.72 -16.45
C LYS A 4 15.88 -1.07 -17.68
N GLU A 5 16.56 -1.06 -18.84
CA GLU A 5 15.98 -0.48 -20.08
C GLU A 5 15.04 -1.45 -20.80
N ASP A 6 15.12 -2.73 -20.43
CA ASP A 6 14.45 -3.81 -21.14
C ASP A 6 12.99 -3.99 -20.66
N THR A 7 12.67 -3.71 -19.38
CA THR A 7 11.34 -3.98 -18.81
C THR A 7 10.28 -2.96 -19.21
N THR A 8 10.56 -1.64 -19.09
CA THR A 8 9.63 -0.58 -19.53
C THR A 8 9.40 -0.66 -21.05
N LYS A 9 10.47 -0.86 -21.82
CA LYS A 9 10.40 -1.03 -23.27
C LYS A 9 9.60 -2.27 -23.68
N ARG A 10 9.73 -3.38 -22.96
CA ARG A 10 8.91 -4.58 -23.18
C ARG A 10 7.43 -4.33 -22.87
N GLY A 11 7.12 -3.57 -21.81
CA GLY A 11 5.74 -3.19 -21.49
C GLY A 11 5.09 -2.36 -22.60
N ASP A 12 5.76 -1.32 -23.07
CA ASP A 12 5.26 -0.49 -24.17
C ASP A 12 5.05 -1.33 -25.46
N MET A 13 6.05 -2.16 -25.83
CA MET A 13 5.95 -3.06 -26.98
C MET A 13 4.80 -4.08 -26.85
N PHE A 14 4.55 -4.58 -25.64
CA PHE A 14 3.46 -5.53 -25.36
C PHE A 14 2.10 -4.88 -25.61
N TYR A 15 1.84 -3.70 -25.03
CA TYR A 15 0.57 -3.00 -25.23
C TYR A 15 0.38 -2.52 -26.67
N GLU A 16 1.42 -2.02 -27.33
CA GLU A 16 1.34 -1.66 -28.77
C GLU A 16 0.96 -2.85 -29.66
N THR A 17 1.44 -4.05 -29.33
CA THR A 17 1.10 -5.28 -30.08
C THR A 17 -0.37 -5.63 -29.89
N ILE A 18 -0.87 -5.50 -28.67
CA ILE A 18 -2.27 -5.78 -28.32
C ILE A 18 -3.22 -4.77 -28.94
N ASP A 19 -2.87 -3.48 -28.90
CA ASP A 19 -3.67 -2.41 -29.51
C ASP A 19 -3.86 -2.69 -31.01
N LYS A 20 -2.79 -3.06 -31.73
CA LYS A 20 -2.87 -3.44 -33.15
C LYS A 20 -3.77 -4.66 -33.38
N ALA A 21 -3.73 -5.65 -32.49
CA ALA A 21 -4.59 -6.82 -32.60
C ALA A 21 -6.07 -6.48 -32.38
N LEU A 22 -6.36 -5.63 -31.39
CA LEU A 22 -7.72 -5.20 -31.07
C LEU A 22 -8.38 -4.40 -32.19
N CYS A 23 -7.61 -3.59 -32.95
CA CYS A 23 -8.14 -2.89 -34.12
C CYS A 23 -8.76 -3.83 -35.16
N SER A 24 -8.33 -5.09 -35.22
CA SER A 24 -8.90 -6.08 -36.16
C SER A 24 -10.25 -6.65 -35.71
N VAL A 25 -10.63 -6.44 -34.44
CA VAL A 25 -11.90 -6.90 -33.84
C VAL A 25 -12.81 -5.76 -33.38
N GLU A 26 -12.42 -4.50 -33.58
CA GLU A 26 -13.26 -3.33 -33.23
C GLU A 26 -14.66 -3.36 -33.87
N ASN A 27 -14.80 -4.01 -35.03
CA ASN A 27 -16.08 -4.15 -35.72
C ASN A 27 -16.88 -5.40 -35.30
N LEU A 28 -16.29 -6.28 -34.48
CA LEU A 28 -17.03 -7.38 -33.89
C LEU A 28 -17.95 -6.82 -32.82
N GLY A 29 -19.18 -7.32 -32.77
CA GLY A 29 -20.08 -7.04 -31.65
C GLY A 29 -19.50 -7.59 -30.34
N TYR A 30 -20.27 -7.41 -29.28
CA TYR A 30 -19.98 -7.90 -27.94
C TYR A 30 -19.52 -9.38 -27.92
N ILE A 31 -18.51 -9.71 -27.10
CA ILE A 31 -17.91 -11.05 -26.94
C ILE A 31 -18.03 -11.48 -25.47
N ASP A 32 -18.74 -12.56 -25.18
CA ASP A 32 -18.83 -13.13 -23.83
C ASP A 32 -17.63 -14.01 -23.45
N LEU A 33 -17.03 -14.68 -24.45
CA LEU A 33 -16.04 -15.72 -24.24
C LEU A 33 -14.90 -15.66 -25.27
N VAL A 34 -13.68 -15.56 -24.77
CA VAL A 34 -12.44 -15.68 -25.54
C VAL A 34 -11.87 -17.09 -25.38
N ILE A 35 -11.67 -17.80 -26.50
CA ILE A 35 -10.89 -19.04 -26.52
C ILE A 35 -9.46 -18.73 -26.98
N GLY A 36 -8.55 -18.73 -26.02
CA GLY A 36 -7.13 -18.48 -26.18
C GLY A 36 -6.34 -19.71 -26.58
N ILE A 37 -5.52 -19.60 -27.62
CA ILE A 37 -4.60 -20.67 -28.04
C ILE A 37 -3.20 -20.08 -28.25
N PRO A 38 -2.32 -20.09 -27.22
CA PRO A 38 -0.91 -19.77 -27.41
C PRO A 38 -0.24 -20.82 -28.29
N PHE A 39 0.55 -20.39 -29.29
CA PHE A 39 1.23 -21.29 -30.22
C PHE A 39 2.70 -20.90 -30.46
N TYR A 40 3.46 -21.90 -30.90
CA TYR A 40 4.84 -21.84 -31.33
C TYR A 40 4.93 -22.49 -32.71
N ASN A 41 5.48 -23.69 -32.83
CA ASN A 41 5.73 -24.35 -34.11
C ASN A 41 4.76 -25.52 -34.39
N GLU A 42 3.60 -25.54 -33.74
CA GLU A 42 2.60 -26.63 -33.80
C GLU A 42 1.77 -26.64 -35.11
N LYS A 43 2.42 -26.58 -36.28
CA LYS A 43 1.74 -26.52 -37.59
C LYS A 43 0.85 -27.72 -37.91
N GLU A 44 1.13 -28.88 -37.32
CA GLU A 44 0.42 -30.14 -37.59
C GLU A 44 -0.83 -30.30 -36.72
N SER A 45 -0.76 -29.94 -35.44
CA SER A 45 -1.87 -30.13 -34.49
C SER A 45 -2.85 -28.95 -34.46
N ILE A 46 -2.39 -27.71 -34.65
CA ILE A 46 -3.23 -26.52 -34.42
C ILE A 46 -4.48 -26.47 -35.30
N LYS A 47 -4.41 -26.96 -36.54
CA LYS A 47 -5.56 -27.06 -37.43
C LYS A 47 -6.65 -27.96 -36.86
N HIS A 48 -6.25 -29.07 -36.24
CA HIS A 48 -7.18 -30.02 -35.63
C HIS A 48 -7.77 -29.45 -34.34
N VAL A 49 -6.95 -28.81 -33.51
CA VAL A 49 -7.39 -28.13 -32.29
C VAL A 49 -8.48 -27.10 -32.61
N LEU A 50 -8.25 -26.23 -33.60
CA LEU A 50 -9.22 -25.20 -33.99
C LEU A 50 -10.56 -25.79 -34.45
N LYS A 51 -10.54 -26.93 -35.16
CA LYS A 51 -11.76 -27.61 -35.61
C LYS A 51 -12.55 -28.24 -34.45
N ILE A 52 -11.87 -28.81 -33.46
CA ILE A 52 -12.52 -29.37 -32.27
C ILE A 52 -13.08 -28.24 -31.39
N VAL A 53 -12.34 -27.14 -31.23
CA VAL A 53 -12.81 -25.95 -30.51
C VAL A 53 -14.08 -25.41 -31.16
N GLU A 54 -14.08 -25.22 -32.48
CA GLU A 54 -15.27 -24.79 -33.23
C GLU A 54 -16.48 -25.70 -32.99
N GLU A 55 -16.27 -27.02 -32.96
CA GLU A 55 -17.33 -27.98 -32.66
C GLU A 55 -17.84 -27.86 -31.22
N GLY A 56 -16.95 -27.82 -30.22
CA GLY A 56 -17.32 -27.71 -28.80
C GLY A 56 -18.04 -26.40 -28.48
N LEU A 57 -17.67 -25.32 -29.16
CA LEU A 57 -18.35 -24.04 -29.02
C LEU A 57 -19.81 -24.10 -29.49
N LYS A 58 -20.24 -25.07 -30.33
CA LYS A 58 -21.65 -25.19 -30.75
C LYS A 58 -22.61 -25.47 -29.59
N ALA A 59 -22.11 -26.02 -28.47
CA ALA A 59 -22.91 -26.24 -27.26
C ALA A 59 -23.42 -24.93 -26.62
N PHE A 60 -22.83 -23.78 -26.97
CA PHE A 60 -23.14 -22.47 -26.41
C PHE A 60 -23.67 -21.51 -27.49
N PRO A 61 -24.86 -21.73 -28.09
CA PRO A 61 -25.34 -20.89 -29.18
C PRO A 61 -25.64 -19.44 -28.77
N ASP A 62 -25.98 -19.23 -27.49
CA ASP A 62 -26.41 -17.92 -26.95
C ASP A 62 -25.25 -17.05 -26.44
N ILE A 63 -24.02 -17.57 -26.44
CA ILE A 63 -22.80 -16.88 -25.98
C ILE A 63 -22.04 -16.37 -27.20
N THR A 64 -21.65 -15.09 -27.22
CA THR A 64 -20.79 -14.57 -28.31
C THR A 64 -19.32 -14.90 -28.05
N LYS A 65 -18.58 -15.27 -29.11
CA LYS A 65 -17.30 -15.99 -28.97
C LYS A 65 -16.25 -15.43 -29.89
N LEU A 66 -15.00 -15.40 -29.41
CA LEU A 66 -13.83 -15.05 -30.19
C LEU A 66 -12.72 -16.08 -29.98
N ILE A 67 -12.13 -16.59 -31.05
CA ILE A 67 -10.91 -17.41 -30.96
C ILE A 67 -9.70 -16.48 -31.12
N VAL A 68 -8.77 -16.52 -30.16
CA VAL A 68 -7.57 -15.69 -30.15
C VAL A 68 -6.35 -16.59 -30.13
N CYS A 69 -5.61 -16.63 -31.24
CA CYS A 69 -4.36 -17.38 -31.33
C CYS A 69 -3.16 -16.43 -31.23
N VAL A 70 -2.30 -16.61 -30.25
CA VAL A 70 -1.12 -15.74 -30.05
C VAL A 70 0.18 -16.53 -30.14
N GLY A 71 0.98 -16.21 -31.14
CA GLY A 71 2.21 -16.91 -31.47
C GLY A 71 3.45 -16.27 -30.86
N ALA A 72 4.42 -17.07 -30.46
CA ALA A 72 5.79 -16.59 -30.27
C ALA A 72 6.46 -16.27 -31.64
N PRO A 73 7.59 -15.51 -31.68
CA PRO A 73 8.30 -15.18 -32.92
C PRO A 73 8.62 -16.37 -33.84
N GLU A 74 8.80 -17.55 -33.26
CA GLU A 74 9.09 -18.82 -33.95
C GLU A 74 7.86 -19.38 -34.70
N GLY A 75 6.65 -18.92 -34.40
CA GLY A 75 5.41 -19.50 -34.91
C GLY A 75 4.94 -19.02 -36.28
N LYS A 76 5.82 -18.44 -37.09
CA LYS A 76 5.45 -17.90 -38.42
C LYS A 76 4.79 -18.94 -39.32
N GLU A 77 5.31 -20.18 -39.34
CA GLU A 77 4.71 -21.26 -40.13
C GLU A 77 3.32 -21.67 -39.61
N ALA A 78 3.16 -21.77 -38.28
CA ALA A 78 1.88 -22.11 -37.67
C ALA A 78 0.84 -21.01 -37.91
N LEU A 79 1.22 -19.73 -37.85
CA LEU A 79 0.33 -18.61 -38.14
C LEU A 79 -0.24 -18.69 -39.57
N GLU A 80 0.57 -19.04 -40.57
CA GLU A 80 0.10 -19.23 -41.94
C GLU A 80 -0.88 -20.41 -42.05
N VAL A 81 -0.69 -21.47 -41.26
CA VAL A 81 -1.68 -22.57 -41.19
C VAL A 81 -2.99 -22.08 -40.60
N ILE A 82 -2.97 -21.37 -39.47
CA ILE A 82 -4.16 -20.85 -38.78
C ILE A 82 -5.00 -19.98 -39.72
N LYS A 83 -4.36 -19.04 -40.43
CA LYS A 83 -5.05 -18.15 -41.40
C LYS A 83 -5.73 -18.87 -42.55
N ASN A 84 -5.26 -20.08 -42.90
CA ASN A 84 -5.81 -20.89 -43.98
C ASN A 84 -6.86 -21.91 -43.51
N VAL A 85 -7.13 -22.01 -42.19
CA VAL A 85 -8.21 -22.85 -41.68
C VAL A 85 -9.54 -22.12 -41.84
N ASP A 86 -10.49 -22.74 -42.52
CA ASP A 86 -11.86 -22.24 -42.61
C ASP A 86 -12.55 -22.39 -41.24
N ILE A 87 -12.77 -21.29 -40.53
CA ILE A 87 -13.41 -21.24 -39.20
C ILE A 87 -14.55 -20.23 -39.26
N GLN A 88 -15.75 -20.66 -38.87
CA GLN A 88 -16.97 -19.86 -38.86
C GLN A 88 -17.04 -18.91 -37.65
N VAL A 89 -16.44 -19.31 -36.53
CA VAL A 89 -16.32 -18.46 -35.34
C VAL A 89 -15.34 -17.32 -35.63
N PRO A 90 -15.67 -16.06 -35.27
CA PRO A 90 -14.73 -14.95 -35.37
C PRO A 90 -13.40 -15.30 -34.72
N ASN A 91 -12.30 -15.00 -35.39
CA ASN A 91 -10.98 -15.34 -34.89
C ASN A 91 -9.94 -14.29 -35.27
N ILE A 92 -8.92 -14.15 -34.41
CA ILE A 92 -7.71 -13.37 -34.67
C ILE A 92 -6.48 -14.19 -34.38
N SER A 93 -5.45 -13.96 -35.18
CA SER A 93 -4.16 -14.61 -35.00
C SER A 93 -3.01 -13.68 -35.33
N PHE A 94 -2.03 -13.59 -34.42
CA PHE A 94 -0.85 -12.75 -34.59
C PHE A 94 0.34 -13.33 -33.82
N ILE A 95 1.52 -12.74 -34.04
CA ILE A 95 2.78 -13.12 -33.39
C ILE A 95 3.28 -11.94 -32.55
N MET A 96 3.81 -12.25 -31.37
CA MET A 96 4.44 -11.30 -30.46
C MET A 96 5.80 -10.82 -31.01
N ASP A 97 6.15 -9.57 -30.73
CA ASP A 97 7.44 -8.99 -31.14
C ASP A 97 8.63 -9.64 -30.41
N SER A 98 9.82 -9.54 -31.03
CA SER A 98 11.07 -10.05 -30.42
C SER A 98 11.42 -9.26 -29.16
N GLY A 99 11.57 -9.95 -28.02
CA GLY A 99 11.80 -9.36 -26.69
C GLY A 99 10.65 -9.56 -25.70
N ILE A 100 9.43 -9.84 -26.22
CA ILE A 100 8.24 -10.26 -25.47
C ILE A 100 7.82 -11.68 -25.89
N ASN A 101 8.81 -12.56 -25.96
CA ASN A 101 8.68 -13.94 -26.41
C ASN A 101 8.46 -14.89 -25.22
N GLY A 102 7.62 -15.91 -25.43
CA GLY A 102 7.39 -16.96 -24.43
C GLY A 102 5.91 -17.20 -24.15
N ARG A 103 5.64 -18.29 -23.43
CA ARG A 103 4.28 -18.87 -23.34
C ARG A 103 3.42 -17.94 -22.49
N GLY A 104 4.01 -17.44 -21.41
CA GLY A 104 3.41 -16.45 -20.55
C GLY A 104 3.08 -15.16 -21.28
N PHE A 105 3.95 -14.63 -22.15
CA PHE A 105 3.60 -13.44 -22.94
C PHE A 105 2.41 -13.68 -23.87
N SER A 106 2.34 -14.83 -24.55
CA SER A 106 1.17 -15.17 -25.36
C SER A 106 -0.10 -15.29 -24.53
N ILE A 107 -0.03 -15.93 -23.36
CA ILE A 107 -1.14 -16.08 -22.42
C ILE A 107 -1.59 -14.71 -21.91
N MET A 108 -0.67 -13.89 -21.44
CA MET A 108 -0.95 -12.54 -20.95
C MET A 108 -1.58 -11.67 -22.04
N ALA A 109 -1.13 -11.80 -23.29
CA ALA A 109 -1.74 -11.08 -24.40
C ALA A 109 -3.19 -11.51 -24.64
N ILE A 110 -3.49 -12.81 -24.54
CA ILE A 110 -4.87 -13.30 -24.62
C ILE A 110 -5.69 -12.77 -23.44
N MET A 111 -5.16 -12.82 -22.22
CA MET A 111 -5.83 -12.34 -21.02
C MET A 111 -6.12 -10.83 -21.10
N GLU A 112 -5.19 -10.04 -21.61
CA GLU A 112 -5.36 -8.59 -21.80
C GLU A 112 -6.36 -8.27 -22.93
N ILE A 113 -6.38 -9.05 -24.01
CA ILE A 113 -7.42 -8.95 -25.04
C ILE A 113 -8.79 -9.28 -24.43
N ALA A 114 -8.90 -10.38 -23.67
CA ALA A 114 -10.14 -10.78 -23.01
C ALA A 114 -10.59 -9.74 -21.97
N LYS A 115 -9.67 -9.18 -21.18
CA LYS A 115 -9.92 -8.05 -20.28
C LYS A 115 -10.56 -6.88 -21.03
N ARG A 116 -9.95 -6.42 -22.12
CA ARG A 116 -10.43 -5.25 -22.89
C ARG A 116 -11.72 -5.50 -23.68
N LEU A 117 -12.03 -6.76 -23.96
CA LEU A 117 -13.30 -7.19 -24.52
C LEU A 117 -14.35 -7.47 -23.45
N GLU A 118 -13.99 -7.38 -22.16
CA GLU A 118 -14.83 -7.68 -21.00
C GLU A 118 -15.38 -9.11 -21.01
N ALA A 119 -14.55 -10.03 -21.54
CA ALA A 119 -14.90 -11.43 -21.76
C ALA A 119 -14.20 -12.35 -20.75
N ASP A 120 -14.81 -13.51 -20.50
CA ASP A 120 -14.10 -14.63 -19.88
C ASP A 120 -13.07 -15.20 -20.84
N ALA A 121 -12.06 -15.87 -20.30
CA ALA A 121 -11.05 -16.54 -21.10
C ALA A 121 -10.97 -18.04 -20.79
N ILE A 122 -11.03 -18.88 -21.82
CA ILE A 122 -10.53 -20.26 -21.76
C ILE A 122 -9.20 -20.30 -22.49
N ILE A 123 -8.13 -20.71 -21.82
CA ILE A 123 -6.82 -20.90 -22.42
C ILE A 123 -6.56 -22.38 -22.63
N LEU A 124 -6.25 -22.74 -23.88
CA LEU A 124 -5.96 -24.11 -24.32
C LEU A 124 -4.49 -24.24 -24.72
N LYS A 125 -4.08 -25.44 -25.15
CA LYS A 125 -2.76 -25.70 -25.74
C LYS A 125 -2.88 -25.97 -27.25
N ALA A 126 -1.89 -25.52 -28.02
CA ALA A 126 -1.84 -25.78 -29.46
C ALA A 126 -1.40 -27.21 -29.83
N ASP A 127 -0.78 -27.95 -28.89
CA ASP A 127 -0.27 -29.31 -29.07
C ASP A 127 -1.25 -30.42 -28.61
N LEU A 128 -2.53 -30.09 -28.48
CA LEU A 128 -3.57 -31.06 -28.13
C LEU A 128 -3.82 -32.05 -29.28
N VAL A 129 -3.88 -33.34 -28.93
CA VAL A 129 -4.01 -34.47 -29.87
C VAL A 129 -5.26 -35.28 -29.55
N ALA A 130 -5.94 -35.77 -30.58
CA ALA A 130 -7.03 -36.74 -30.49
C ALA A 130 -6.73 -37.95 -31.38
N GLU A 131 -6.77 -39.15 -30.82
CA GLU A 131 -6.54 -40.42 -31.53
C GLU A 131 -7.54 -41.48 -31.02
N ASN A 132 -8.23 -42.18 -31.93
CA ASN A 132 -9.12 -43.31 -31.60
C ASN A 132 -10.15 -43.00 -30.48
N GLU A 133 -10.85 -41.86 -30.58
CA GLU A 133 -11.82 -41.35 -29.59
C GLU A 133 -11.23 -40.98 -28.21
N GLN A 134 -9.90 -41.03 -28.05
CA GLN A 134 -9.19 -40.59 -26.84
C GLN A 134 -8.53 -39.22 -27.04
N GLY A 135 -8.35 -38.48 -25.94
CA GLY A 135 -7.66 -37.19 -25.92
C GLY A 135 -8.62 -36.01 -26.13
N PHE A 136 -8.14 -34.97 -26.82
CA PHE A 136 -8.87 -33.70 -26.94
C PHE A 136 -10.20 -33.89 -27.69
N LYS A 137 -11.30 -33.41 -27.10
CA LYS A 137 -12.66 -33.58 -27.62
C LYS A 137 -13.55 -32.37 -27.32
N PRO A 138 -14.66 -32.18 -28.05
CA PRO A 138 -15.55 -31.04 -27.88
C PRO A 138 -16.04 -30.82 -26.43
N SER A 139 -16.31 -31.90 -25.68
CA SER A 139 -16.81 -31.83 -24.30
C SER A 139 -15.85 -31.12 -23.33
N TRP A 140 -14.54 -31.08 -23.61
CA TRP A 140 -13.59 -30.35 -22.77
C TRP A 140 -13.89 -28.85 -22.73
N ILE A 141 -14.40 -28.30 -23.84
CA ILE A 141 -14.80 -26.90 -23.89
C ILE A 141 -16.00 -26.67 -22.97
N GLU A 142 -16.97 -27.60 -22.99
CA GLU A 142 -18.15 -27.53 -22.12
C GLU A 142 -17.76 -27.60 -20.63
N GLU A 143 -16.88 -28.55 -20.28
CA GLU A 143 -16.39 -28.74 -18.91
C GLU A 143 -15.62 -27.54 -18.37
N LEU A 144 -14.92 -26.78 -19.23
CA LEU A 144 -14.19 -25.58 -18.84
C LEU A 144 -15.09 -24.34 -18.73
N VAL A 145 -16.10 -24.23 -19.58
CA VAL A 145 -17.01 -23.05 -19.63
C VAL A 145 -18.06 -23.11 -18.53
N TYR A 146 -18.64 -24.29 -18.26
CA TYR A 146 -19.76 -24.42 -17.32
C TYR A 146 -19.47 -23.91 -15.90
N PRO A 147 -18.32 -24.20 -15.26
CA PRO A 147 -18.04 -23.65 -13.92
C PRO A 147 -17.96 -22.12 -13.90
N LEU A 148 -17.49 -21.47 -14.98
CA LEU A 148 -17.48 -20.00 -15.05
C LEU A 148 -18.92 -19.45 -15.02
N THR A 149 -19.87 -20.15 -15.65
CA THR A 149 -21.30 -19.76 -15.61
C THR A 149 -21.95 -19.97 -14.23
N GLU A 150 -21.39 -20.86 -13.41
CA GLU A 150 -21.79 -21.08 -12.00
C GLU A 150 -21.07 -20.11 -11.03
N GLY A 151 -20.29 -19.17 -11.58
CA GLY A 151 -19.62 -18.10 -10.85
C GLY A 151 -18.24 -18.45 -10.27
N TYR A 152 -17.64 -19.59 -10.63
CA TYR A 152 -16.24 -19.83 -10.25
C TYR A 152 -15.32 -18.81 -10.91
N ASP A 153 -14.33 -18.31 -10.15
CA ASP A 153 -13.40 -17.30 -10.64
C ASP A 153 -12.31 -17.92 -11.52
N ALA A 154 -11.88 -19.14 -11.16
CA ALA A 154 -10.85 -19.89 -11.87
C ALA A 154 -11.23 -21.37 -12.02
N VAL A 155 -10.94 -21.93 -13.19
CA VAL A 155 -11.10 -23.34 -13.52
C VAL A 155 -9.76 -23.88 -13.94
N PHE A 156 -9.21 -24.86 -13.22
CA PHE A 156 -7.97 -25.52 -13.60
C PHE A 156 -8.26 -26.95 -14.09
N ALA A 157 -7.72 -27.29 -15.25
CA ALA A 157 -7.82 -28.66 -15.76
C ALA A 157 -6.89 -29.60 -14.98
N SER A 158 -7.27 -30.88 -14.95
CA SER A 158 -6.43 -31.97 -14.47
C SER A 158 -6.48 -33.15 -15.43
N PHE A 159 -5.34 -33.85 -15.54
CA PHE A 159 -5.17 -34.98 -16.46
C PHE A 159 -4.70 -36.24 -15.74
N LYS A 160 -5.19 -37.40 -16.18
CA LYS A 160 -4.57 -38.70 -15.92
C LYS A 160 -3.34 -38.82 -16.81
N ARG A 161 -2.16 -38.88 -16.18
CA ARG A 161 -0.86 -38.89 -16.86
C ARG A 161 -0.07 -40.15 -16.56
N HIS A 162 0.86 -40.49 -17.46
CA HIS A 162 1.84 -41.52 -17.14
C HIS A 162 2.71 -41.04 -15.96
N TYR A 163 3.10 -41.95 -15.06
CA TYR A 163 3.82 -41.62 -13.83
C TYR A 163 5.23 -41.03 -14.04
N PHE A 164 5.74 -40.98 -15.28
CA PHE A 164 6.95 -40.25 -15.68
C PHE A 164 6.70 -38.93 -16.42
N GLU A 165 5.47 -38.63 -16.83
CA GLU A 165 5.19 -37.47 -17.71
C GLU A 165 5.26 -36.13 -16.95
N ASN A 166 4.76 -36.07 -15.71
CA ASN A 166 4.63 -34.83 -14.93
C ASN A 166 5.47 -34.86 -13.64
N THR A 167 6.76 -35.19 -13.76
CA THR A 167 7.66 -35.23 -12.60
C THR A 167 7.80 -33.85 -11.94
N THR A 168 7.80 -32.76 -12.71
CA THR A 168 7.92 -31.40 -12.17
C THR A 168 6.69 -31.02 -11.34
N GLY A 169 5.49 -31.35 -11.83
CA GLY A 169 4.25 -31.11 -11.09
C GLY A 169 4.20 -31.94 -9.80
N ASN A 170 4.47 -33.25 -9.89
CA ASN A 170 4.27 -34.18 -8.79
C ASN A 170 5.39 -34.18 -7.74
N LEU A 171 6.65 -33.94 -8.13
CA LEU A 171 7.80 -33.99 -7.21
C LEU A 171 8.21 -32.61 -6.66
N PHE A 172 7.72 -31.52 -7.25
CA PHE A 172 8.15 -30.16 -6.87
C PHE A 172 6.97 -29.20 -6.66
N VAL A 173 6.17 -28.91 -7.68
CA VAL A 173 5.13 -27.85 -7.58
C VAL A 173 4.01 -28.23 -6.62
N LYS A 174 3.39 -29.41 -6.79
CA LYS A 174 2.29 -29.87 -5.93
C LYS A 174 2.71 -30.00 -4.46
N PRO A 175 3.86 -30.63 -4.11
CA PRO A 175 4.35 -30.64 -2.73
C PRO A 175 4.51 -29.25 -2.12
N ILE A 176 5.02 -28.28 -2.88
CA ILE A 176 5.16 -26.91 -2.39
C ILE A 176 3.80 -26.24 -2.20
N LEU A 177 2.85 -26.41 -3.11
CA LEU A 177 1.50 -25.83 -2.96
C LEU A 177 0.77 -26.38 -1.72
N GLU A 178 0.82 -27.69 -1.49
CA GLU A 178 0.17 -28.29 -0.32
C GLU A 178 0.84 -27.91 1.00
N THR A 179 2.18 -27.77 1.01
CA THR A 179 2.92 -27.47 2.25
C THR A 179 2.99 -25.97 2.55
N MET A 180 3.21 -25.13 1.55
CA MET A 180 3.38 -23.68 1.73
C MET A 180 2.05 -22.94 1.65
N TYR A 181 1.16 -23.31 0.73
CA TYR A 181 -0.12 -22.60 0.52
C TYR A 181 -1.32 -23.36 1.07
N GLY A 182 -1.14 -24.57 1.62
CA GLY A 182 -2.23 -25.38 2.17
C GLY A 182 -3.32 -25.69 1.15
N TYR A 183 -2.96 -25.85 -0.13
CA TYR A 183 -3.94 -26.06 -1.20
C TYR A 183 -3.54 -27.21 -2.12
N SER A 184 -4.46 -28.16 -2.36
CA SER A 184 -4.21 -29.37 -3.15
C SER A 184 -4.87 -29.30 -4.53
N LEU A 185 -4.05 -29.21 -5.58
CA LEU A 185 -4.45 -29.44 -6.98
C LEU A 185 -3.85 -30.76 -7.50
N ASN A 186 -4.59 -31.48 -8.34
CA ASN A 186 -4.12 -32.73 -8.93
C ASN A 186 -3.06 -32.50 -10.00
N ASP A 187 -3.22 -31.49 -10.84
CA ASP A 187 -2.27 -31.16 -11.92
C ASP A 187 -2.06 -29.64 -12.04
N PRO A 188 -1.23 -29.04 -11.17
CA PRO A 188 -1.00 -27.59 -11.17
C PRO A 188 -0.29 -27.08 -12.43
N LEU A 189 0.20 -27.97 -13.31
CA LEU A 189 0.89 -27.65 -14.56
C LEU A 189 0.13 -28.18 -15.80
N ALA A 190 -1.17 -28.43 -15.65
CA ALA A 190 -2.04 -28.83 -16.75
C ALA A 190 -1.99 -27.82 -17.90
N GLY A 191 -1.84 -26.52 -17.59
CA GLY A 191 -1.65 -25.46 -18.56
C GLY A 191 -2.87 -25.19 -19.43
N ILE A 192 -4.04 -25.60 -18.95
CA ILE A 192 -5.37 -25.37 -19.52
C ILE A 192 -6.24 -24.87 -18.39
N TYR A 193 -6.91 -23.74 -18.61
CA TYR A 193 -7.68 -23.08 -17.57
C TYR A 193 -8.80 -22.21 -18.13
N GLY A 194 -9.86 -22.05 -17.34
CA GLY A 194 -10.89 -21.04 -17.52
C GLY A 194 -10.73 -19.94 -16.46
N ILE A 195 -10.88 -18.68 -16.85
CA ILE A 195 -10.70 -17.53 -15.97
C ILE A 195 -11.86 -16.58 -16.20
N ALA A 196 -12.54 -16.22 -15.11
CA ALA A 196 -13.58 -15.21 -15.13
C ALA A 196 -12.98 -13.81 -15.37
N HIS A 197 -13.73 -12.94 -16.05
CA HIS A 197 -13.30 -11.56 -16.32
C HIS A 197 -12.75 -10.81 -15.09
N ASP A 198 -13.46 -10.81 -13.96
CA ASP A 198 -13.03 -10.10 -12.74
C ASP A 198 -11.64 -10.57 -12.24
N LEU A 199 -11.32 -11.85 -12.42
CA LEU A 199 -9.99 -12.39 -12.08
C LEU A 199 -8.94 -12.07 -13.16
N LEU A 200 -9.33 -11.94 -14.43
CA LEU A 200 -8.44 -11.46 -15.49
C LEU A 200 -7.96 -10.03 -15.22
N GLU A 201 -8.83 -9.15 -14.72
CA GLU A 201 -8.44 -7.78 -14.35
C GLU A 201 -7.35 -7.77 -13.28
N ASP A 202 -7.55 -8.52 -12.20
CA ASP A 202 -6.59 -8.68 -11.12
C ASP A 202 -5.25 -9.23 -11.64
N TYR A 203 -5.31 -10.27 -12.49
CA TYR A 203 -4.10 -10.84 -13.08
C TYR A 203 -3.38 -9.85 -14.00
N CYS A 204 -4.06 -9.21 -14.95
CA CYS A 204 -3.41 -8.31 -15.91
C CYS A 204 -2.75 -7.13 -15.20
N MET A 205 -3.38 -6.60 -14.14
CA MET A 205 -2.81 -5.54 -13.32
C MET A 205 -1.52 -5.99 -12.61
N GLU A 206 -1.51 -7.18 -12.01
CA GLU A 206 -0.32 -7.67 -11.31
C GLU A 206 0.77 -8.18 -12.27
N ALA A 207 0.41 -8.81 -13.39
CA ALA A 207 1.32 -9.44 -14.34
C ALA A 207 2.38 -8.47 -14.89
N ALA A 208 2.03 -7.20 -15.06
CA ALA A 208 2.94 -6.14 -15.52
C ALA A 208 4.23 -6.01 -14.69
N HIS A 209 4.21 -6.45 -13.43
CA HIS A 209 5.33 -6.36 -12.50
C HIS A 209 6.36 -7.49 -12.65
N TRP A 210 5.94 -8.58 -13.30
CA TRP A 210 6.60 -9.87 -13.15
C TRP A 210 7.04 -10.47 -14.48
N TYR A 211 7.02 -9.68 -15.57
CA TYR A 211 7.40 -10.10 -16.92
C TYR A 211 8.75 -10.85 -16.97
N SER A 212 9.68 -10.53 -16.07
CA SER A 212 10.98 -11.18 -15.97
C SER A 212 10.93 -12.68 -15.63
N TYR A 213 9.88 -13.17 -14.98
CA TYR A 213 9.75 -14.58 -14.61
C TYR A 213 8.41 -15.23 -14.97
N ILE A 214 7.35 -14.47 -15.23
CA ILE A 214 6.09 -15.03 -15.75
C ILE A 214 5.98 -15.01 -17.27
N GLY A 215 6.88 -14.32 -17.99
CA GLY A 215 6.83 -14.24 -19.47
C GLY A 215 7.04 -15.59 -20.19
N GLY A 216 7.64 -16.57 -19.51
CA GLY A 216 7.87 -17.92 -20.00
C GLY A 216 6.88 -18.94 -19.45
N TYR A 217 7.36 -20.10 -18.99
CA TYR A 217 6.56 -21.17 -18.40
C TYR A 217 6.28 -20.99 -16.90
N GLY A 218 6.82 -19.94 -16.29
CA GLY A 218 6.53 -19.54 -14.91
C GLY A 218 5.11 -19.04 -14.68
N ILE A 219 4.31 -18.84 -15.74
CA ILE A 219 2.94 -18.33 -15.65
C ILE A 219 1.98 -19.28 -14.92
N ASP A 220 2.10 -20.60 -15.09
CA ASP A 220 1.13 -21.56 -14.52
C ASP A 220 1.17 -21.55 -12.97
N PRO A 221 2.33 -21.67 -12.29
CA PRO A 221 2.40 -21.53 -10.82
C PRO A 221 1.94 -20.16 -10.31
N TRP A 222 2.19 -19.10 -11.08
CA TRP A 222 1.81 -17.74 -10.69
C TRP A 222 0.29 -17.57 -10.68
N LEU A 223 -0.42 -18.00 -11.73
CA LEU A 223 -1.89 -17.98 -11.78
C LEU A 223 -2.50 -18.75 -10.60
N VAL A 224 -1.99 -19.97 -10.35
CA VAL A 224 -2.48 -20.82 -9.24
C VAL A 224 -2.28 -20.15 -7.88
N THR A 225 -1.07 -19.69 -7.57
CA THR A 225 -0.78 -19.09 -6.26
C THR A 225 -1.55 -17.79 -6.04
N ARG A 226 -1.71 -16.95 -7.07
CA ARG A 226 -2.52 -15.73 -6.99
C ARG A 226 -3.99 -16.04 -6.70
N ALA A 227 -4.59 -17.00 -7.39
CA ALA A 227 -5.97 -17.41 -7.13
C ALA A 227 -6.18 -17.89 -5.68
N ILE A 228 -5.21 -18.63 -5.13
CA ILE A 228 -5.24 -19.11 -3.74
C ILE A 228 -5.09 -17.95 -2.75
N VAL A 229 -4.05 -17.12 -2.90
CA VAL A 229 -3.74 -16.02 -1.98
C VAL A 229 -4.84 -14.95 -1.98
N TRP A 230 -5.48 -14.72 -3.13
CA TRP A 230 -6.61 -13.80 -3.26
C TRP A 230 -7.95 -14.42 -2.87
N ASN A 231 -7.95 -15.66 -2.35
CA ASN A 231 -9.13 -16.36 -1.85
C ASN A 231 -10.25 -16.45 -2.91
N LYS A 232 -9.88 -16.79 -4.15
CA LYS A 232 -10.79 -16.92 -5.28
C LYS A 232 -11.47 -18.29 -5.28
N ARG A 233 -12.68 -18.38 -5.83
CA ARG A 233 -13.42 -19.65 -5.97
C ARG A 233 -12.82 -20.47 -7.11
N ILE A 234 -12.10 -21.52 -6.75
CA ILE A 234 -11.42 -22.39 -7.70
C ILE A 234 -12.20 -23.69 -7.93
N CYS A 235 -12.43 -24.03 -9.19
CA CYS A 235 -12.94 -25.32 -9.63
C CYS A 235 -11.83 -26.13 -10.34
N GLU A 236 -11.79 -27.44 -10.10
CA GLU A 236 -10.92 -28.35 -10.84
C GLU A 236 -11.76 -29.30 -11.70
N VAL A 237 -11.40 -29.42 -12.98
CA VAL A 237 -12.09 -30.29 -13.95
C VAL A 237 -11.15 -31.37 -14.46
N SER A 238 -11.64 -32.60 -14.60
CA SER A 238 -10.81 -33.77 -14.97
C SER A 238 -11.06 -34.13 -16.43
N LEU A 239 -10.15 -33.72 -17.32
CA LEU A 239 -10.34 -33.81 -18.77
C LEU A 239 -9.90 -35.16 -19.38
N GLY A 240 -9.50 -36.16 -18.59
CA GLY A 240 -9.02 -37.45 -19.11
C GLY A 240 -7.50 -37.49 -19.30
N ALA A 241 -6.97 -38.03 -20.39
CA ALA A 241 -5.51 -38.20 -20.58
C ALA A 241 -4.93 -37.38 -21.75
N THR A 242 -3.69 -36.91 -21.58
CA THR A 242 -2.91 -36.24 -22.62
C THR A 242 -2.21 -37.27 -23.51
N LEU A 243 -2.26 -37.07 -24.84
CA LEU A 243 -1.66 -37.98 -25.83
C LEU A 243 -0.35 -37.45 -26.47
N ALA A 244 0.25 -36.43 -25.85
CA ALA A 244 1.46 -35.75 -26.34
C ALA A 244 2.54 -35.67 -25.23
N PRO A 245 3.27 -36.76 -24.97
CA PRO A 245 4.29 -36.77 -23.91
C PRO A 245 5.48 -35.86 -24.26
N GLN A 246 6.06 -35.20 -23.25
CA GLN A 246 7.17 -34.27 -23.44
C GLN A 246 8.53 -34.96 -23.50
N SER A 247 9.45 -34.39 -24.29
CA SER A 247 10.84 -34.84 -24.33
C SER A 247 11.60 -34.46 -23.05
N MET A 248 12.62 -35.25 -22.72
CA MET A 248 13.47 -35.05 -21.54
C MET A 248 14.09 -33.64 -21.48
N ILE A 249 14.65 -33.17 -22.60
CA ILE A 249 15.30 -31.86 -22.68
C ILE A 249 14.31 -30.74 -22.33
N LYS A 250 13.06 -30.88 -22.77
CA LYS A 250 11.99 -29.92 -22.47
C LYS A 250 11.67 -29.92 -20.97
N VAL A 251 11.49 -31.09 -20.34
CA VAL A 251 11.17 -31.19 -18.89
C VAL A 251 12.22 -30.48 -18.02
N THR A 252 13.52 -30.70 -18.28
CA THR A 252 14.60 -30.04 -17.54
C THR A 252 14.64 -28.53 -17.76
N TYR A 253 14.51 -28.08 -19.01
CA TYR A 253 14.50 -26.65 -19.34
C TYR A 253 13.35 -25.91 -18.63
N LEU A 254 12.14 -26.51 -18.67
CA LEU A 254 10.95 -25.96 -18.04
C LEU A 254 11.05 -25.87 -16.52
N PHE A 255 11.72 -26.85 -15.88
CA PHE A 255 11.88 -26.87 -14.43
C PHE A 255 12.54 -25.60 -13.90
N LYS A 256 13.58 -25.08 -14.57
CA LYS A 256 14.29 -23.88 -14.13
C LYS A 256 13.37 -22.64 -14.10
N GLU A 257 12.55 -22.45 -15.14
CA GLU A 257 11.61 -21.32 -15.22
C GLU A 257 10.48 -21.46 -14.17
N ILE A 258 9.95 -22.67 -13.98
CA ILE A 258 8.92 -22.97 -12.98
C ILE A 258 9.46 -22.74 -11.56
N ALA A 259 10.67 -23.23 -11.25
CA ALA A 259 11.31 -23.04 -9.96
C ALA A 259 11.56 -21.56 -9.66
N ARG A 260 12.01 -20.77 -10.65
CA ARG A 260 12.16 -19.32 -10.50
C ARG A 260 10.83 -18.69 -10.09
N SER A 261 9.77 -18.92 -10.88
CA SER A 261 8.47 -18.30 -10.63
C SER A 261 7.90 -18.70 -9.27
N LEU A 262 7.96 -19.98 -8.93
CA LEU A 262 7.44 -20.48 -7.66
C LEU A 262 8.24 -19.94 -6.46
N PHE A 263 9.57 -19.83 -6.55
CA PHE A 263 10.38 -19.24 -5.49
C PHE A 263 10.06 -17.75 -5.29
N GLU A 264 9.88 -16.98 -6.37
CA GLU A 264 9.46 -15.58 -6.26
C GLU A 264 8.04 -15.46 -5.67
N CYS A 265 7.11 -16.35 -6.02
CA CYS A 265 5.79 -16.41 -5.38
C CYS A 265 5.91 -16.66 -3.87
N ILE A 266 6.70 -17.66 -3.44
CA ILE A 266 6.89 -17.98 -2.02
C ILE A 266 7.50 -16.79 -1.26
N ILE A 267 8.48 -16.09 -1.85
CA ILE A 267 9.08 -14.90 -1.23
C ILE A 267 8.03 -13.80 -1.05
N ASN A 268 7.25 -13.51 -2.09
CA ASN A 268 6.23 -12.47 -2.06
C ASN A 268 5.07 -12.79 -1.11
N ASP A 269 4.75 -14.07 -0.93
CA ASP A 269 3.63 -14.52 -0.10
C ASP A 269 4.05 -14.94 1.32
N GLN A 270 5.21 -14.49 1.80
CA GLN A 270 5.73 -14.94 3.09
C GLN A 270 4.77 -14.78 4.26
N ASP A 271 3.98 -13.71 4.28
CA ASP A 271 3.00 -13.50 5.34
C ASP A 271 1.87 -14.51 5.31
N HIS A 272 1.48 -14.96 4.12
CA HIS A 272 0.45 -15.97 3.96
C HIS A 272 0.92 -17.27 4.62
N TRP A 273 2.06 -17.82 4.20
CA TRP A 273 2.50 -19.14 4.67
C TRP A 273 3.16 -19.14 6.06
N LEU A 274 3.63 -17.99 6.56
CA LEU A 274 4.08 -17.84 7.95
C LEU A 274 2.92 -17.80 8.95
N THR A 275 1.73 -17.33 8.53
CA THR A 275 0.56 -17.21 9.42
C THR A 275 -0.46 -18.34 9.23
N GLN A 276 -0.38 -19.07 8.12
CA GLN A 276 -1.33 -20.13 7.79
C GLN A 276 -1.30 -21.27 8.83
N ARG A 277 -2.49 -21.73 9.20
CA ARG A 277 -2.66 -22.98 9.94
C ARG A 277 -2.52 -24.15 8.97
N ASN A 278 -2.04 -25.31 9.41
CA ASN A 278 -1.89 -26.53 8.59
C ASN A 278 -3.26 -27.14 8.22
N ILE A 279 -4.12 -26.38 7.53
CA ILE A 279 -5.40 -26.79 6.97
C ILE A 279 -5.19 -26.93 5.47
N LEU A 280 -5.51 -28.11 4.93
CA LEU A 280 -5.42 -28.39 3.51
C LEU A 280 -6.78 -28.17 2.84
N GLU A 281 -6.84 -27.23 1.92
CA GLU A 281 -8.03 -26.90 1.13
C GLU A 281 -7.99 -27.61 -0.23
N TYR A 282 -9.18 -27.86 -0.77
CA TYR A 282 -9.39 -28.56 -2.04
C TYR A 282 -10.31 -27.75 -2.95
N PRO A 283 -10.07 -27.74 -4.28
CA PRO A 283 -10.96 -27.12 -5.23
C PRO A 283 -12.33 -27.79 -5.24
N SER A 284 -13.36 -27.03 -5.60
CA SER A 284 -14.67 -27.61 -5.85
C SER A 284 -14.66 -28.46 -7.12
N ARG A 285 -15.42 -29.55 -7.12
CA ARG A 285 -15.61 -30.45 -8.27
C ARG A 285 -17.09 -30.59 -8.58
N LEU A 286 -17.50 -30.20 -9.79
CA LEU A 286 -18.89 -30.36 -10.22
C LEU A 286 -19.16 -31.83 -10.59
N LEU A 287 -20.06 -32.48 -9.85
CA LEU A 287 -20.42 -33.90 -10.02
C LEU A 287 -21.10 -34.20 -11.36
N LEU A 288 -21.70 -33.20 -12.01
CA LEU A 288 -22.47 -33.35 -13.25
C LEU A 288 -21.64 -33.84 -14.45
N TYR A 289 -20.31 -33.66 -14.43
CA TYR A 289 -19.41 -34.00 -15.53
C TYR A 289 -18.25 -34.92 -15.14
N SER A 290 -18.22 -35.43 -13.90
CA SER A 290 -17.15 -36.29 -13.39
C SER A 290 -17.35 -37.78 -13.74
N LEU A 291 -17.72 -38.10 -14.97
CA LEU A 291 -17.65 -39.48 -15.45
C LEU A 291 -16.16 -39.83 -15.64
N GLU A 292 -15.67 -40.87 -14.96
CA GLU A 292 -14.29 -41.34 -15.13
C GLU A 292 -13.99 -41.55 -16.62
N SER A 293 -13.10 -40.73 -17.18
CA SER A 293 -12.67 -40.89 -18.57
C SER A 293 -11.99 -42.24 -18.75
N LYS A 294 -12.33 -42.95 -19.83
CA LYS A 294 -11.68 -44.21 -20.23
C LYS A 294 -10.33 -43.99 -20.93
N ASP A 295 -9.89 -42.73 -21.08
CA ASP A 295 -8.64 -42.41 -21.75
C ASP A 295 -7.45 -43.03 -21.01
N THR A 296 -6.52 -43.61 -21.78
CA THR A 296 -5.30 -44.20 -21.23
C THR A 296 -4.11 -43.33 -21.65
N PRO A 297 -3.27 -42.85 -20.71
CA PRO A 297 -2.11 -42.03 -21.06
C PRO A 297 -1.11 -42.81 -21.91
N LYS A 298 -0.43 -42.15 -22.85
CA LYS A 298 0.65 -42.77 -23.64
C LYS A 298 1.82 -43.14 -22.74
N GLU A 299 2.42 -44.31 -22.97
CA GLU A 299 3.59 -44.75 -22.20
C GLU A 299 4.77 -43.80 -22.45
N VAL A 300 5.42 -43.37 -21.36
CA VAL A 300 6.59 -42.50 -21.39
C VAL A 300 7.81 -43.28 -20.93
N PHE A 301 8.84 -43.35 -21.78
CA PHE A 301 10.09 -44.04 -21.47
C PHE A 301 11.28 -43.08 -21.50
N TYR A 302 11.96 -42.94 -20.37
CA TYR A 302 13.24 -42.23 -20.29
C TYR A 302 14.40 -43.20 -20.03
N LYS A 303 15.58 -42.93 -20.59
CA LYS A 303 16.77 -43.71 -20.27
C LYS A 303 17.35 -43.21 -18.94
N LEU A 304 17.34 -44.08 -17.93
CA LEU A 304 17.90 -43.77 -16.60
C LEU A 304 19.35 -43.29 -16.65
N THR A 305 20.15 -43.85 -17.57
CA THR A 305 21.55 -43.46 -17.80
C THR A 305 21.72 -42.00 -18.16
N ASP A 306 20.76 -41.43 -18.91
CA ASP A 306 20.86 -40.07 -19.43
C ASP A 306 20.69 -39.06 -18.29
N PHE A 307 19.75 -39.29 -17.36
CA PHE A 307 19.58 -38.45 -16.17
C PHE A 307 20.77 -38.54 -15.20
N ILE A 308 21.32 -39.74 -14.99
CA ILE A 308 22.50 -39.91 -14.13
C ILE A 308 23.71 -39.21 -14.73
N GLN A 309 23.92 -39.31 -16.05
CA GLN A 309 25.02 -38.64 -16.72
C GLN A 309 24.86 -37.11 -16.68
N ALA A 310 23.66 -36.59 -16.95
CA ALA A 310 23.35 -35.16 -16.86
C ALA A 310 23.60 -34.63 -15.44
N PHE A 311 23.11 -35.32 -14.42
CA PHE A 311 23.37 -35.00 -13.01
C PHE A 311 24.86 -34.99 -12.70
N LYS A 312 25.63 -36.01 -13.10
CA LYS A 312 27.07 -36.07 -12.81
C LYS A 312 27.86 -34.96 -13.49
N SER A 313 27.65 -34.74 -14.78
CA SER A 313 28.32 -33.65 -15.51
C SER A 313 27.90 -32.27 -15.00
N GLY A 314 26.63 -32.10 -14.64
CA GLY A 314 26.14 -30.86 -14.02
C GLY A 314 26.70 -30.64 -12.62
N TYR A 315 26.88 -31.70 -11.83
CA TYR A 315 27.40 -31.62 -10.47
C TYR A 315 28.84 -31.09 -10.46
N GLU A 316 29.71 -31.61 -11.32
CA GLU A 316 31.09 -31.15 -11.48
C GLU A 316 31.15 -29.65 -11.84
N ARG A 317 30.23 -29.19 -12.69
CA ARG A 317 30.15 -27.78 -13.09
C ARG A 317 29.79 -26.85 -11.94
N TYR A 318 28.92 -27.28 -11.02
CA TYR A 318 28.38 -26.44 -9.95
C TYR A 318 28.86 -26.83 -8.54
N GLU A 319 29.92 -27.65 -8.44
CA GLU A 319 30.46 -28.15 -7.16
C GLU A 319 30.76 -27.02 -6.15
N ILE A 320 31.38 -25.93 -6.63
CA ILE A 320 31.72 -24.76 -5.81
C ILE A 320 30.45 -24.10 -5.24
N ILE A 321 29.37 -24.07 -6.03
CA ILE A 321 28.10 -23.47 -5.61
C ILE A 321 27.51 -24.30 -4.47
N TYR A 322 27.43 -25.63 -4.60
CA TYR A 322 26.90 -26.49 -3.53
C TYR A 322 27.67 -26.31 -2.22
N LYS A 323 29.02 -26.24 -2.28
CA LYS A 323 29.87 -25.98 -1.10
C LYS A 323 29.68 -24.58 -0.51
N THR A 324 29.20 -23.62 -1.30
CA THR A 324 29.00 -22.24 -0.86
C THR A 324 27.63 -22.04 -0.21
N ILE A 325 26.58 -22.61 -0.81
CA ILE A 325 25.19 -22.29 -0.43
C ILE A 325 24.54 -23.35 0.49
N LEU A 326 25.01 -24.59 0.47
CA LEU A 326 24.44 -25.68 1.27
C LEU A 326 25.18 -25.82 2.61
N PRO A 327 24.50 -26.25 3.68
CA PRO A 327 25.16 -26.71 4.89
C PRO A 327 26.12 -27.86 4.61
N GLU A 328 27.17 -28.00 5.43
CA GLU A 328 28.24 -28.99 5.23
C GLU A 328 27.72 -30.42 5.06
N GLU A 329 26.73 -30.82 5.87
CA GLU A 329 26.09 -32.14 5.77
C GLU A 329 25.39 -32.34 4.41
N SER A 330 24.64 -31.34 3.95
CA SER A 330 23.94 -31.38 2.66
C SER A 330 24.89 -31.36 1.47
N ALA A 331 25.98 -30.58 1.53
CA ALA A 331 27.03 -30.60 0.52
C ALA A 331 27.71 -31.98 0.45
N ARG A 332 27.94 -32.63 1.61
CA ARG A 332 28.46 -34.00 1.67
C ARG A 332 27.48 -35.00 1.06
N LEU A 333 26.19 -34.91 1.37
CA LEU A 333 25.16 -35.77 0.78
C LEU A 333 25.11 -35.64 -0.75
N ALA A 334 25.16 -34.41 -1.27
CA ALA A 334 25.18 -34.19 -2.72
C ALA A 334 26.41 -34.85 -3.38
N TYR A 335 27.57 -34.78 -2.73
CA TYR A 335 28.80 -35.44 -3.17
C TYR A 335 28.72 -36.98 -3.08
N GLU A 336 28.11 -37.52 -2.03
CA GLU A 336 27.89 -38.96 -1.86
C GLU A 336 27.01 -39.51 -3.00
N ILE A 337 25.91 -38.83 -3.34
CA ILE A 337 25.02 -39.20 -4.45
C ILE A 337 25.76 -39.14 -5.80
N TYR A 338 26.57 -38.10 -6.03
CA TYR A 338 27.40 -37.97 -7.23
C TYR A 338 28.35 -39.17 -7.44
N ASN A 339 28.92 -39.71 -6.36
CA ASN A 339 29.85 -40.83 -6.41
C ASN A 339 29.18 -42.20 -6.57
N LEU A 340 27.85 -42.31 -6.44
CA LEU A 340 27.15 -43.57 -6.67
C LEU A 340 27.30 -44.01 -8.14
N ASN A 341 27.53 -45.32 -8.35
CA ASN A 341 27.53 -45.90 -9.68
C ASN A 341 26.09 -46.11 -10.20
N TYR A 342 25.92 -46.43 -11.49
CA TYR A 342 24.58 -46.58 -12.08
C TYR A 342 23.72 -47.64 -11.36
N GLU A 343 24.30 -48.75 -10.92
CA GLU A 343 23.59 -49.85 -10.26
C GLU A 343 23.11 -49.49 -8.85
N ASN A 344 23.86 -48.66 -8.12
CA ASN A 344 23.59 -48.30 -6.73
C ASN A 344 23.08 -46.85 -6.58
N PHE A 345 22.84 -46.14 -7.67
CA PHE A 345 22.32 -44.77 -7.65
C PHE A 345 20.97 -44.71 -6.91
N GLU A 346 20.89 -43.96 -5.81
CA GLU A 346 19.67 -43.74 -5.05
C GLU A 346 19.57 -42.26 -4.69
N PHE A 347 18.35 -41.71 -4.77
CA PHE A 347 18.05 -40.33 -4.42
C PHE A 347 16.63 -40.30 -3.86
N ASP A 348 16.53 -40.27 -2.54
CA ASP A 348 15.28 -40.37 -1.79
C ASP A 348 14.50 -39.04 -1.66
N GLU A 349 13.26 -39.15 -1.20
CA GLU A 349 12.29 -38.06 -1.03
C GLU A 349 12.76 -37.03 0.01
N LEU A 350 13.33 -37.49 1.13
CA LEU A 350 13.76 -36.64 2.23
C LEU A 350 14.95 -35.76 1.83
N THR A 351 15.93 -36.36 1.14
CA THR A 351 17.09 -35.64 0.61
C THR A 351 16.67 -34.58 -0.41
N TRP A 352 15.70 -34.89 -1.27
CA TRP A 352 15.16 -33.91 -2.24
C TRP A 352 14.43 -32.77 -1.53
N SER A 353 13.52 -33.06 -0.60
CA SER A 353 12.80 -32.05 0.19
C SER A 353 13.76 -31.12 0.93
N ARG A 354 14.84 -31.67 1.50
CA ARG A 354 15.90 -30.89 2.15
C ARG A 354 16.58 -29.92 1.18
N PHE A 355 16.95 -30.38 -0.02
CA PHE A 355 17.54 -29.50 -1.03
C PHE A 355 16.56 -28.42 -1.48
N VAL A 356 15.29 -28.74 -1.74
CA VAL A 356 14.28 -27.73 -2.15
C VAL A 356 14.25 -26.54 -1.19
N TYR A 357 14.14 -26.79 0.12
CA TYR A 357 14.14 -25.74 1.13
C TYR A 357 15.47 -25.00 1.25
N GLN A 358 16.60 -25.69 1.17
CA GLN A 358 17.92 -25.06 1.27
C GLN A 358 18.23 -24.19 0.04
N PHE A 359 17.84 -24.62 -1.15
CA PHE A 359 17.96 -23.84 -2.38
C PHE A 359 17.04 -22.63 -2.36
N LEU A 360 15.82 -22.76 -1.85
CA LEU A 360 14.91 -21.62 -1.64
C LEU A 360 15.51 -20.59 -0.66
N GLN A 361 16.10 -21.04 0.45
CA GLN A 361 16.79 -20.14 1.39
C GLN A 361 18.01 -19.47 0.75
N ALA A 362 18.83 -20.22 0.00
CA ALA A 362 19.97 -19.65 -0.70
C ALA A 362 19.52 -18.61 -1.74
N TYR A 363 18.47 -18.93 -2.48
CA TYR A 363 17.88 -18.05 -3.49
C TYR A 363 17.40 -16.72 -2.91
N CYS A 364 16.87 -16.74 -1.67
CA CYS A 364 16.39 -15.54 -0.98
C CYS A 364 17.53 -14.75 -0.30
N PHE A 365 18.42 -15.42 0.43
CA PHE A 365 19.31 -14.77 1.40
C PHE A 365 20.80 -14.72 0.98
N ASP A 366 21.25 -15.52 0.00
CA ASP A 366 22.65 -15.51 -0.43
C ASP A 366 22.93 -14.33 -1.38
N LYS A 367 23.94 -13.52 -1.05
CA LYS A 367 24.37 -12.36 -1.86
C LYS A 367 25.64 -12.61 -2.66
N LYS A 368 26.30 -13.77 -2.49
CA LYS A 368 27.58 -14.12 -3.11
C LYS A 368 27.38 -14.83 -4.44
N VAL A 369 26.33 -15.64 -4.55
CA VAL A 369 25.98 -16.41 -5.76
C VAL A 369 24.77 -15.79 -6.45
N SER A 370 24.78 -15.75 -7.79
CA SER A 370 23.65 -15.21 -8.54
C SER A 370 22.43 -16.14 -8.46
N LYS A 371 21.22 -15.56 -8.45
CA LYS A 371 19.95 -16.31 -8.53
C LYS A 371 19.90 -17.28 -9.71
N GLU A 372 20.51 -16.91 -10.84
CA GLU A 372 20.56 -17.76 -12.04
C GLU A 372 21.41 -19.01 -11.88
N ASP A 373 22.53 -18.89 -11.17
CA ASP A 373 23.43 -20.00 -10.92
C ASP A 373 22.85 -20.94 -9.83
N ILE A 374 22.18 -20.38 -8.82
CA ILE A 374 21.44 -21.16 -7.80
C ILE A 374 20.36 -22.01 -8.47
N LEU A 375 19.56 -21.41 -9.35
CA LEU A 375 18.52 -22.14 -10.10
C LEU A 375 19.12 -23.20 -11.02
N ALA A 376 20.22 -22.91 -11.71
CA ALA A 376 20.88 -23.87 -12.59
C ALA A 376 21.44 -25.07 -11.80
N ALA A 377 22.00 -24.83 -10.62
CA ALA A 377 22.45 -25.88 -9.71
C ALA A 377 21.26 -26.71 -9.18
N LEU A 378 20.13 -26.08 -8.81
CA LEU A 378 18.91 -26.80 -8.42
C LEU A 378 18.38 -27.69 -9.55
N THR A 379 18.41 -27.22 -10.80
CA THR A 379 18.02 -28.02 -11.97
C THR A 379 18.85 -29.30 -12.10
N VAL A 380 20.15 -29.24 -11.82
CA VAL A 380 21.00 -30.45 -11.83
C VAL A 380 20.60 -31.42 -10.71
N ILE A 381 20.38 -30.93 -9.49
CA ILE A 381 19.89 -31.77 -8.38
C ILE A 381 18.54 -32.42 -8.75
N TYR A 382 17.66 -31.69 -9.42
CA TYR A 382 16.39 -32.20 -9.91
C TYR A 382 16.54 -33.34 -10.94
N GLU A 383 17.50 -33.25 -11.86
CA GLU A 383 17.82 -34.35 -12.79
C GLU A 383 18.23 -35.62 -12.01
N GLY A 384 19.02 -35.45 -10.94
CA GLY A 384 19.36 -36.54 -10.01
C GLY A 384 18.12 -37.13 -9.34
N ARG A 385 17.17 -36.29 -8.88
CA ARG A 385 15.92 -36.77 -8.29
C ARG A 385 15.05 -37.53 -9.29
N ILE A 386 14.94 -37.07 -10.54
CA ILE A 386 14.21 -37.83 -11.58
C ILE A 386 14.84 -39.20 -11.79
N ALA A 387 16.18 -39.30 -11.83
CA ALA A 387 16.87 -40.58 -11.92
C ALA A 387 16.52 -41.52 -10.76
N GLY A 388 16.57 -41.01 -9.52
CA GLY A 388 16.21 -41.76 -8.32
C GLY A 388 14.77 -42.28 -8.36
N TYR A 389 13.81 -41.39 -8.65
CA TYR A 389 12.40 -41.73 -8.78
C TYR A 389 12.15 -42.76 -9.90
N THR A 390 12.75 -42.56 -11.07
CA THR A 390 12.65 -43.50 -12.20
C THR A 390 13.12 -44.91 -11.80
N LYS A 391 14.21 -45.00 -11.05
CA LYS A 391 14.73 -46.27 -10.55
C LYS A 391 13.81 -46.91 -9.51
N GLN A 392 13.27 -46.13 -8.56
CA GLN A 392 12.31 -46.62 -7.55
C GLN A 392 11.07 -47.24 -8.22
N VAL A 393 10.49 -46.54 -9.19
CA VAL A 393 9.31 -47.00 -9.94
C VAL A 393 9.61 -48.26 -10.75
N ARG A 394 10.76 -48.31 -11.45
CA ARG A 394 11.19 -49.50 -12.21
C ARG A 394 11.39 -50.71 -11.32
N LYS A 395 12.12 -50.55 -10.21
CA LYS A 395 12.35 -51.62 -9.23
C LYS A 395 11.03 -52.21 -8.71
N PHE A 396 10.02 -51.37 -8.49
CA PHE A 396 8.69 -51.83 -8.11
C PHE A 396 7.99 -52.58 -9.26
N ARG A 397 8.01 -52.04 -10.49
CA ARG A 397 7.44 -52.70 -11.68
C ARG A 397 8.04 -54.09 -11.90
N ASP A 398 9.37 -54.21 -11.79
CA ASP A 398 10.13 -55.45 -12.01
C ASP A 398 9.71 -56.58 -11.04
N CYS A 399 9.19 -56.25 -9.85
CA CYS A 399 8.68 -57.25 -8.90
C CYS A 399 7.45 -58.02 -9.40
N PHE A 400 6.70 -57.46 -10.36
CA PHE A 400 5.40 -58.00 -10.79
C PHE A 400 5.34 -58.42 -12.26
N MET A 401 6.40 -58.22 -13.05
CA MET A 401 6.41 -58.52 -14.50
C MET A 401 6.15 -60.00 -14.86
N ASN A 402 6.32 -60.92 -13.91
CA ASN A 402 6.17 -62.37 -14.13
C ASN A 402 4.85 -62.94 -13.57
N ILE A 403 3.89 -62.10 -13.16
CA ILE A 403 2.61 -62.55 -12.58
C ILE A 403 1.50 -62.42 -13.63
N GLU A 404 0.97 -63.55 -14.10
CA GLU A 404 -0.14 -63.59 -15.08
C GLU A 404 -1.46 -63.06 -14.48
N GLY A 405 -2.20 -62.28 -15.27
CA GLY A 405 -3.54 -61.78 -14.90
C GLY A 405 -3.57 -60.51 -14.05
N LEU A 406 -2.42 -59.91 -13.75
CA LEU A 406 -2.29 -58.68 -12.95
C LEU A 406 -2.11 -57.45 -13.85
N ASP A 407 -2.89 -56.39 -13.62
CA ASP A 407 -2.65 -55.09 -14.24
C ASP A 407 -1.49 -54.38 -13.53
N VAL A 408 -0.27 -54.65 -14.01
CA VAL A 408 0.97 -54.12 -13.43
C VAL A 408 1.00 -52.60 -13.54
N ASP A 409 0.48 -52.00 -14.61
CA ASP A 409 0.57 -50.56 -14.84
C ASP A 409 -0.35 -49.77 -13.89
N GLU A 410 -1.55 -50.27 -13.60
CA GLU A 410 -2.44 -49.68 -12.59
C GLU A 410 -1.85 -49.78 -11.16
N LEU A 411 -1.19 -50.90 -10.83
CA LEU A 411 -0.47 -51.03 -9.55
C LEU A 411 0.71 -50.07 -9.44
N VAL A 412 1.50 -49.95 -10.50
CA VAL A 412 2.63 -49.00 -10.56
C VAL A 412 2.13 -47.58 -10.45
N TYR A 413 1.01 -47.24 -11.10
CA TYR A 413 0.38 -45.93 -10.98
C TYR A 413 -0.03 -45.62 -9.53
N LYS A 414 -0.72 -46.54 -8.85
CA LYS A 414 -1.06 -46.39 -7.42
C LYS A 414 0.18 -46.22 -6.55
N LYS A 415 1.23 -47.00 -6.82
CA LYS A 415 2.50 -46.89 -6.10
C LYS A 415 3.21 -45.55 -6.35
N ALA A 416 3.13 -45.03 -7.57
CA ALA A 416 3.66 -43.70 -7.89
C ALA A 416 2.92 -42.60 -7.11
N VAL A 417 1.60 -42.72 -6.96
CA VAL A 417 0.82 -41.81 -6.10
C VAL A 417 1.31 -41.88 -4.65
N ASP A 418 1.59 -43.07 -4.10
CA ASP A 418 2.19 -43.19 -2.77
C ASP A 418 3.54 -42.47 -2.69
N PHE A 419 4.42 -42.62 -3.69
CA PHE A 419 5.71 -41.93 -3.71
C PHE A 419 5.55 -40.41 -3.72
N HIS A 420 4.55 -39.89 -4.43
CA HIS A 420 4.22 -38.45 -4.39
C HIS A 420 3.68 -38.02 -3.02
N MET A 421 2.88 -38.85 -2.34
CA MET A 421 2.43 -38.58 -0.97
C MET A 421 3.60 -38.53 0.01
N VAL A 422 4.52 -39.49 -0.06
CA VAL A 422 5.76 -39.47 0.76
C VAL A 422 6.59 -38.20 0.47
N GLN A 423 6.60 -37.75 -0.79
CA GLN A 423 7.27 -36.50 -1.14
C GLN A 423 6.66 -35.28 -0.45
N ILE A 424 5.33 -35.21 -0.35
CA ILE A 424 4.60 -34.15 0.38
C ILE A 424 4.87 -34.26 1.89
N GLU A 425 4.76 -35.47 2.46
CA GLU A 425 4.98 -35.72 3.88
C GLU A 425 6.39 -35.35 4.33
N THR A 426 7.41 -35.69 3.55
CA THR A 426 8.81 -35.33 3.88
C THR A 426 9.02 -33.82 3.84
N LEU A 427 8.44 -33.12 2.86
CA LEU A 427 8.53 -31.66 2.78
C LEU A 427 7.82 -31.01 3.98
N LEU A 428 6.60 -31.46 4.31
CA LEU A 428 5.85 -31.01 5.47
C LEU A 428 6.62 -31.25 6.78
N SER A 429 7.28 -32.40 6.93
CA SER A 429 8.07 -32.73 8.13
C SER A 429 9.28 -31.80 8.35
N LEU A 430 9.78 -31.17 7.29
CA LEU A 430 10.89 -30.22 7.34
C LEU A 430 10.44 -28.75 7.45
N LYS A 431 9.14 -28.47 7.31
CA LYS A 431 8.58 -27.12 7.23
C LYS A 431 8.91 -26.29 8.48
N ASP A 432 8.74 -26.84 9.67
CA ASP A 432 8.97 -26.09 10.92
C ASP A 432 10.44 -25.64 11.05
N GLY A 433 11.40 -26.55 10.79
CA GLY A 433 12.82 -26.20 10.79
C GLY A 433 13.22 -25.23 9.66
N PHE A 434 12.54 -25.31 8.51
CA PHE A 434 12.67 -24.33 7.43
C PHE A 434 12.17 -22.95 7.87
N ILE A 435 11.00 -22.86 8.51
CA ILE A 435 10.41 -21.61 9.03
C ILE A 435 11.33 -20.99 10.07
N GLU A 436 11.82 -21.76 11.04
CA GLU A 436 12.75 -21.27 12.06
C GLU A 436 14.01 -20.67 11.43
N THR A 437 14.59 -21.37 10.47
CA THR A 437 15.79 -20.90 9.76
C THR A 437 15.49 -19.70 8.87
N TRP A 438 14.32 -19.67 8.22
CA TRP A 438 13.85 -18.55 7.40
C TRP A 438 13.70 -17.29 8.26
N VAL A 439 12.96 -17.37 9.36
CA VAL A 439 12.76 -16.26 10.30
C VAL A 439 14.10 -15.78 10.84
N LYS A 440 15.01 -16.69 11.20
CA LYS A 440 16.36 -16.32 11.64
C LYS A 440 17.14 -15.55 10.57
N LYS A 441 17.20 -16.06 9.33
CA LYS A 441 17.92 -15.40 8.22
C LYS A 441 17.26 -14.09 7.81
N SER A 442 15.94 -14.05 7.69
CA SER A 442 15.16 -12.82 7.47
C SER A 442 15.51 -11.80 8.56
N THR A 443 15.50 -12.19 9.83
CA THR A 443 15.91 -11.35 10.96
C THR A 443 17.34 -10.81 10.79
N GLU A 444 18.31 -11.65 10.40
CA GLU A 444 19.70 -11.20 10.14
C GLU A 444 19.84 -10.22 8.97
N THR A 445 18.94 -10.29 7.98
CA THR A 445 18.99 -9.47 6.76
C THR A 445 18.08 -8.24 6.79
N GLU A 446 17.01 -8.26 7.57
CA GLU A 446 16.04 -7.18 7.71
C GLU A 446 16.46 -6.19 8.79
N PRO A 447 16.20 -4.88 8.58
CA PRO A 447 16.46 -3.90 9.62
C PRO A 447 15.62 -4.21 10.86
N PRO A 448 16.13 -3.93 12.08
CA PRO A 448 15.41 -4.15 13.32
C PRO A 448 14.10 -3.36 13.41
N ILE A 449 13.96 -2.30 12.61
CA ILE A 449 12.79 -1.44 12.51
C ILE A 449 12.67 -0.94 11.07
N THR A 450 11.47 -0.98 10.49
CA THR A 450 11.21 -0.47 9.14
C THR A 450 11.14 1.06 9.17
N PRO A 451 12.00 1.78 8.43
CA PRO A 451 11.94 3.23 8.36
C PRO A 451 10.65 3.72 7.67
N LEU A 452 9.88 4.54 8.37
CA LEU A 452 8.65 5.16 7.86
C LEU A 452 8.81 6.69 7.82
N ASP A 453 8.25 7.31 6.80
CA ASP A 453 8.02 8.74 6.77
C ASP A 453 6.64 9.04 7.38
N TYR A 454 6.60 10.00 8.32
CA TYR A 454 5.37 10.61 8.82
C TYR A 454 5.22 11.95 8.11
N ILE A 455 4.11 12.12 7.41
CA ILE A 455 3.91 13.22 6.49
C ILE A 455 2.60 13.92 6.83
N GLU A 456 2.65 15.22 7.09
CA GLU A 456 1.48 15.98 7.52
C GLU A 456 1.24 17.18 6.58
N PHE A 457 0.20 17.09 5.75
CA PHE A 457 -0.27 18.21 4.92
C PHE A 457 -1.43 18.96 5.59
N ILE A 458 -2.40 18.19 6.10
CA ILE A 458 -3.49 18.71 6.91
C ILE A 458 -3.11 18.52 8.38
N PRO A 459 -3.15 19.57 9.22
CA PRO A 459 -2.79 19.48 10.63
C PRO A 459 -3.48 18.31 11.34
N GLY A 460 -2.64 17.48 11.96
CA GLY A 460 -2.94 16.22 12.65
C GLY A 460 -3.73 15.17 11.86
N VAL A 461 -3.63 15.18 10.53
CA VAL A 461 -4.06 14.07 9.67
C VAL A 461 -2.84 13.52 8.93
N PRO A 462 -2.03 12.66 9.59
CA PRO A 462 -0.78 12.19 8.99
C PRO A 462 -0.98 11.07 7.98
N VAL A 463 -0.11 11.08 6.99
CA VAL A 463 0.11 10.00 6.03
C VAL A 463 1.41 9.29 6.39
N VAL A 464 1.35 7.95 6.42
CA VAL A 464 2.49 7.11 6.82
C VAL A 464 2.83 6.21 5.66
N LEU A 465 4.06 6.34 5.15
CA LEU A 465 4.55 5.56 4.02
C LEU A 465 5.95 5.04 4.31
N PRO A 466 6.37 3.90 3.73
CA PRO A 466 7.76 3.49 3.76
C PRO A 466 8.67 4.59 3.22
N LYS A 467 9.82 4.76 3.85
CA LYS A 467 10.80 5.76 3.40
C LYS A 467 11.32 5.49 1.99
N GLN A 468 11.37 4.22 1.62
CA GLN A 468 11.86 3.71 0.34
C GLN A 468 10.88 2.70 -0.22
N LEU A 469 10.49 2.92 -1.49
CA LEU A 469 9.79 1.94 -2.31
C LEU A 469 10.72 1.50 -3.44
N LYS A 470 10.44 0.34 -4.04
CA LYS A 470 11.13 -0.12 -5.25
C LYS A 470 10.18 -0.07 -6.42
N ASN A 471 10.50 0.72 -7.44
CA ASN A 471 9.69 0.79 -8.65
C ASN A 471 9.83 -0.50 -9.50
N LEU A 472 9.04 -0.58 -10.58
CA LEU A 472 9.08 -1.70 -11.54
C LEU A 472 10.48 -1.97 -12.14
N ASN A 473 11.35 -0.96 -12.16
CA ASN A 473 12.72 -1.05 -12.65
C ASN A 473 13.76 -1.41 -11.56
N GLY A 474 13.30 -1.64 -10.32
CA GLY A 474 14.12 -1.95 -9.15
C GLY A 474 14.87 -0.74 -8.57
N GLU A 475 14.48 0.48 -8.92
CA GLU A 475 15.05 1.74 -8.43
C GLU A 475 14.34 2.21 -7.16
N ILE A 476 15.08 2.91 -6.30
CA ILE A 476 14.56 3.41 -5.03
C ILE A 476 13.77 4.69 -5.26
N VAL A 477 12.49 4.64 -4.93
CA VAL A 477 11.59 5.80 -4.88
C VAL A 477 11.50 6.28 -3.44
N TRP A 478 11.79 7.57 -3.22
CA TRP A 478 11.76 8.19 -1.89
C TRP A 478 10.45 8.94 -1.69
N THR A 479 9.57 8.43 -0.84
CA THR A 479 8.21 8.94 -0.64
C THR A 479 8.19 10.38 -0.10
N ASN A 480 9.03 10.70 0.89
CA ASN A 480 9.18 12.08 1.37
C ASN A 480 9.82 13.03 0.34
N GLY A 481 10.63 12.51 -0.60
CA GLY A 481 11.11 13.32 -1.73
C GLY A 481 9.95 13.85 -2.57
N ILE A 482 9.06 12.95 -2.96
CA ILE A 482 7.84 13.27 -3.71
C ILE A 482 6.93 14.22 -2.94
N PHE A 483 6.68 13.92 -1.65
CA PHE A 483 5.86 14.80 -0.81
C PHE A 483 6.41 16.22 -0.75
N ASN A 484 7.72 16.39 -0.56
CA ASN A 484 8.34 17.71 -0.47
C ASN A 484 8.24 18.49 -1.79
N GLU A 485 8.32 17.81 -2.94
CA GLU A 485 8.13 18.44 -4.25
C GLU A 485 6.70 18.96 -4.40
N ILE A 486 5.69 18.14 -4.08
CA ILE A 486 4.29 18.54 -4.11
C ILE A 486 4.03 19.65 -3.10
N ARG A 487 4.52 19.54 -1.86
CA ARG A 487 4.39 20.59 -0.83
C ARG A 487 4.95 21.92 -1.29
N LYS A 488 6.13 21.95 -1.93
CA LYS A 488 6.73 23.17 -2.49
C LYS A 488 5.87 23.79 -3.60
N LYS A 489 5.23 22.96 -4.42
CA LYS A 489 4.25 23.43 -5.41
C LYS A 489 3.07 24.09 -4.72
N TYR A 490 2.44 23.44 -3.74
CA TYR A 490 1.31 24.01 -2.99
C TYR A 490 1.67 25.29 -2.25
N TYR A 491 2.86 25.37 -1.67
CA TYR A 491 3.36 26.61 -1.05
C TYR A 491 3.45 27.76 -2.06
N ARG A 492 3.95 27.50 -3.27
CA ARG A 492 4.03 28.51 -4.34
C ARG A 492 2.64 28.90 -4.81
N ASP A 493 1.78 27.93 -5.09
CA ASP A 493 0.44 28.15 -5.64
C ASP A 493 -0.44 28.89 -4.63
N PHE A 494 -0.36 28.53 -3.35
CA PHE A 494 -1.02 29.25 -2.26
C PHE A 494 -0.55 30.70 -2.17
N ASN A 495 0.76 30.95 -2.18
CA ASN A 495 1.29 32.32 -2.09
C ASN A 495 0.90 33.17 -3.31
N ASN A 496 0.94 32.60 -4.52
CA ASN A 496 0.47 33.29 -5.72
C ASN A 496 -1.04 33.59 -5.60
N TYR A 497 -1.84 32.64 -5.13
CA TYR A 497 -3.27 32.82 -4.94
C TYR A 497 -3.61 33.92 -3.93
N ILE A 498 -2.98 33.90 -2.75
CA ILE A 498 -3.23 34.89 -1.70
C ILE A 498 -2.73 36.27 -2.11
N TYR A 499 -1.48 36.37 -2.59
CA TYR A 499 -0.83 37.67 -2.76
C TYR A 499 -1.03 38.29 -4.14
N ASP A 500 -1.12 37.48 -5.20
CA ASP A 500 -1.24 37.98 -6.58
C ASP A 500 -2.70 37.93 -7.06
N SER A 501 -3.40 36.81 -6.83
CA SER A 501 -4.79 36.64 -7.27
C SER A 501 -5.79 37.38 -6.37
N LEU A 502 -5.78 37.13 -5.05
CA LEU A 502 -6.64 37.82 -4.07
C LEU A 502 -6.11 39.21 -3.65
N LYS A 503 -4.86 39.53 -4.02
CA LYS A 503 -4.21 40.83 -3.77
C LYS A 503 -4.10 41.19 -2.29
N ILE A 504 -3.98 40.19 -1.43
CA ILE A 504 -3.69 40.40 -0.01
C ILE A 504 -2.22 40.81 0.12
N PRO A 505 -1.84 41.81 0.94
CA PRO A 505 -0.43 42.19 1.09
C PRO A 505 0.42 41.11 1.78
N LYS A 506 1.68 40.93 1.33
CA LYS A 506 2.65 39.99 1.94
C LYS A 506 3.06 40.33 3.38
N THR A 507 2.77 41.55 3.83
CA THR A 507 3.11 42.03 5.18
C THR A 507 2.00 41.77 6.21
N CYS A 508 0.89 41.17 5.79
CA CYS A 508 -0.27 40.87 6.62
C CYS A 508 0.02 39.77 7.65
N LEU A 509 -0.63 39.85 8.81
CA LEU A 509 -0.62 38.78 9.82
C LEU A 509 -1.48 37.60 9.34
N SER A 510 -1.32 36.43 9.96
CA SER A 510 -2.16 35.25 9.67
C SER A 510 -3.66 35.55 9.78
N SER A 511 -4.06 36.36 10.77
CA SER A 511 -5.46 36.80 10.95
C SER A 511 -5.96 37.64 9.77
N ASP A 512 -5.13 38.52 9.22
CA ASP A 512 -5.50 39.36 8.08
C ASP A 512 -5.67 38.53 6.80
N ILE A 513 -4.85 37.48 6.63
CA ILE A 513 -5.00 36.51 5.53
C ILE A 513 -6.32 35.76 5.66
N VAL A 514 -6.63 35.27 6.87
CA VAL A 514 -7.91 34.61 7.17
C VAL A 514 -9.09 35.53 6.87
N ASP A 515 -9.03 36.79 7.32
CA ASP A 515 -10.06 37.78 7.06
C ASP A 515 -10.20 38.09 5.58
N GLY A 516 -9.08 38.17 4.84
CA GLY A 516 -9.07 38.36 3.38
C GLY A 516 -9.74 37.20 2.64
N VAL A 517 -9.43 35.95 3.00
CA VAL A 517 -10.10 34.76 2.43
C VAL A 517 -11.58 34.75 2.81
N SER A 518 -11.93 35.03 4.07
CA SER A 518 -13.34 35.09 4.50
C SER A 518 -14.12 36.20 3.78
N ALA A 519 -13.50 37.35 3.52
CA ALA A 519 -14.09 38.44 2.75
C ALA A 519 -14.30 38.04 1.29
N PHE A 520 -13.38 37.27 0.71
CA PHE A 520 -13.57 36.69 -0.62
C PHE A 520 -14.73 35.69 -0.65
N MET A 521 -14.91 34.85 0.37
CA MET A 521 -16.08 33.95 0.48
C MET A 521 -17.40 34.73 0.56
N ALA A 522 -17.42 35.86 1.27
CA ALA A 522 -18.59 36.75 1.29
C ALA A 522 -18.85 37.39 -0.09
N ARG A 523 -17.81 37.81 -0.81
CA ARG A 523 -17.94 38.27 -2.20
C ARG A 523 -18.52 37.17 -3.10
N LEU A 524 -18.07 35.92 -2.94
CA LEU A 524 -18.60 34.78 -3.70
C LEU A 524 -20.06 34.51 -3.38
N GLU A 525 -20.48 34.59 -2.12
CA GLU A 525 -21.88 34.48 -1.73
C GLU A 525 -22.75 35.50 -2.49
N ASP A 526 -22.33 36.78 -2.55
CA ASP A 526 -23.04 37.82 -3.28
C ASP A 526 -23.06 37.58 -4.80
N VAL A 527 -21.95 37.08 -5.36
CA VAL A 527 -21.86 36.76 -6.80
C VAL A 527 -22.79 35.60 -7.15
N VAL A 528 -22.79 34.53 -6.35
CA VAL A 528 -23.66 33.37 -6.53
C VAL A 528 -25.13 33.76 -6.39
N ASP A 529 -25.48 34.64 -5.45
CA ASP A 529 -26.86 35.15 -5.33
C ASP A 529 -27.32 35.94 -6.57
N ARG A 530 -26.43 36.76 -7.15
CA ARG A 530 -26.73 37.47 -8.41
C ARG A 530 -26.88 36.54 -9.61
N LEU A 531 -26.03 35.52 -9.71
CA LEU A 531 -26.07 34.55 -10.80
C LEU A 531 -27.27 33.61 -10.70
N PHE A 532 -27.66 33.23 -9.49
CA PHE A 532 -28.71 32.26 -9.20
C PHE A 532 -29.70 32.81 -8.14
N PRO A 533 -30.56 33.78 -8.53
CA PRO A 533 -31.49 34.41 -7.61
C PRO A 533 -32.56 33.42 -7.10
N GLY A 534 -33.22 33.79 -6.01
CA GLY A 534 -34.35 33.04 -5.42
C GLY A 534 -34.26 32.86 -3.91
N ASP A 535 -35.39 32.93 -3.20
CA ASP A 535 -35.42 32.73 -1.74
C ASP A 535 -35.28 31.25 -1.36
N LEU A 536 -34.12 30.86 -0.79
CA LEU A 536 -33.83 29.48 -0.37
C LEU A 536 -34.72 28.96 0.77
N TYR A 537 -35.45 29.85 1.45
CA TYR A 537 -36.39 29.48 2.52
C TYR A 537 -37.80 29.19 2.02
N SER A 538 -38.05 29.36 0.72
CA SER A 538 -39.33 29.08 0.06
C SER A 538 -39.16 28.05 -1.06
N CYS A 539 -40.14 27.17 -1.27
CA CYS A 539 -40.09 26.22 -2.39
C CYS A 539 -39.96 26.94 -3.74
N GLN A 540 -40.70 28.03 -3.93
CA GLN A 540 -40.69 28.78 -5.19
C GLN A 540 -39.32 29.43 -5.46
N GLY A 541 -38.67 29.99 -4.44
CA GLY A 541 -37.34 30.56 -4.59
C GLY A 541 -36.27 29.51 -4.86
N VAL A 542 -36.36 28.33 -4.22
CA VAL A 542 -35.49 27.19 -4.57
C VAL A 542 -35.70 26.74 -6.01
N VAL A 543 -36.94 26.69 -6.50
CA VAL A 543 -37.23 26.37 -7.92
C VAL A 543 -36.53 27.35 -8.86
N GLU A 544 -36.60 28.64 -8.57
CA GLU A 544 -35.95 29.69 -9.37
C GLU A 544 -34.43 29.50 -9.41
N THR A 545 -33.80 29.31 -8.24
CA THR A 545 -32.36 29.08 -8.12
C THR A 545 -31.90 27.84 -8.89
N VAL A 546 -32.58 26.70 -8.69
CA VAL A 546 -32.24 25.42 -9.33
C VAL A 546 -32.36 25.50 -10.85
N ASN A 547 -33.46 26.07 -11.36
CA ASN A 547 -33.67 26.24 -12.80
C ASN A 547 -32.56 27.08 -13.43
N LYS A 548 -32.12 28.14 -12.74
CA LYS A 548 -31.04 29.00 -13.24
C LYS A 548 -29.68 28.31 -13.24
N ILE A 549 -29.40 27.47 -12.24
CA ILE A 549 -28.20 26.62 -12.20
C ILE A 549 -28.17 25.68 -13.41
N ILE A 550 -29.26 24.94 -13.65
CA ILE A 550 -29.39 23.99 -14.77
C ILE A 550 -29.34 24.69 -16.14
N GLU A 551 -29.87 25.91 -16.25
CA GLU A 551 -29.81 26.70 -17.49
C GLU A 551 -28.35 27.06 -17.87
N LEU A 552 -27.57 27.51 -16.89
CA LEU A 552 -26.20 27.97 -17.13
C LEU A 552 -25.20 26.81 -17.20
N ILE A 553 -25.50 25.69 -16.54
CA ILE A 553 -24.59 24.56 -16.41
C ILE A 553 -25.25 23.31 -17.02
N PRO A 554 -24.69 22.77 -18.11
CA PRO A 554 -25.30 21.66 -18.81
C PRO A 554 -25.28 20.42 -17.92
N CYS A 555 -26.41 19.72 -17.87
CA CYS A 555 -26.53 18.41 -17.25
C CYS A 555 -26.52 17.35 -18.35
N GLY A 556 -25.65 16.36 -18.22
CA GLY A 556 -25.64 15.18 -19.08
C GLY A 556 -26.84 14.27 -18.79
N LYS A 557 -27.04 13.30 -19.69
CA LYS A 557 -27.94 12.18 -19.43
C LYS A 557 -27.26 11.19 -18.50
N VAL A 558 -28.01 10.66 -17.54
CA VAL A 558 -27.53 9.67 -16.57
C VAL A 558 -28.18 8.31 -16.84
N LEU A 559 -27.40 7.24 -16.70
CA LEU A 559 -27.87 5.87 -16.75
C LEU A 559 -28.57 5.54 -15.42
N VAL A 560 -29.84 5.15 -15.48
CA VAL A 560 -30.70 4.89 -14.31
C VAL A 560 -31.48 3.60 -14.49
N VAL A 561 -32.11 3.10 -13.43
CA VAL A 561 -33.04 1.96 -13.55
C VAL A 561 -34.33 2.40 -14.22
N LYS A 562 -34.81 1.58 -15.17
CA LYS A 562 -36.01 1.88 -15.95
C LYS A 562 -37.24 2.11 -15.10
N ALA A 563 -38.06 3.09 -15.50
CA ALA A 563 -39.29 3.42 -14.78
C ALA A 563 -40.25 2.23 -14.60
N GLU A 564 -40.26 1.26 -15.52
CA GLU A 564 -41.06 0.03 -15.41
C GLU A 564 -40.58 -0.91 -14.29
N VAL A 565 -39.27 -1.01 -14.09
CA VAL A 565 -38.64 -1.80 -13.02
C VAL A 565 -38.91 -1.13 -11.68
N LEU A 566 -38.75 0.19 -11.61
CA LEU A 566 -39.08 0.99 -10.42
C LEU A 566 -40.56 0.88 -10.03
N LYS A 567 -41.46 0.86 -11.03
CA LYS A 567 -42.89 0.65 -10.82
C LYS A 567 -43.15 -0.73 -10.19
N LYS A 568 -42.50 -1.79 -10.71
CA LYS A 568 -42.61 -3.14 -10.15
C LYS A 568 -42.14 -3.18 -8.69
N LEU A 569 -41.00 -2.55 -8.39
CA LEU A 569 -40.48 -2.42 -7.02
C LEU A 569 -41.47 -1.75 -6.06
N LEU A 570 -42.09 -0.65 -6.47
CA LEU A 570 -43.07 0.06 -5.64
C LEU A 570 -44.34 -0.77 -5.36
N TYR A 571 -44.75 -1.64 -6.29
CA TYR A 571 -45.88 -2.55 -6.05
C TYR A 571 -45.50 -3.72 -5.14
N GLU A 572 -44.30 -4.28 -5.30
CA GLU A 572 -43.80 -5.39 -4.48
C GLU A 572 -43.54 -4.92 -3.04
N PHE A 573 -42.93 -3.73 -2.90
CA PHE A 573 -42.56 -3.10 -1.65
C PHE A 573 -43.23 -1.73 -1.55
N ALA A 574 -44.51 -1.72 -1.18
CA ALA A 574 -45.27 -0.48 -1.02
C ALA A 574 -44.65 0.43 0.06
N PRO A 575 -44.33 1.71 -0.26
CA PRO A 575 -43.78 2.65 0.72
C PRO A 575 -44.91 3.21 1.60
N LEU A 576 -45.24 2.51 2.68
CA LEU A 576 -46.40 2.81 3.53
C LEU A 576 -46.29 4.18 4.21
N ASN A 577 -45.11 4.56 4.71
CA ASN A 577 -44.91 5.85 5.37
C ASN A 577 -45.04 7.00 4.36
N LEU A 578 -44.57 6.81 3.13
CA LEU A 578 -44.75 7.80 2.06
C LEU A 578 -46.22 7.97 1.69
N LEU A 579 -46.94 6.86 1.50
CA LEU A 579 -48.38 6.88 1.17
C LEU A 579 -49.17 7.62 2.25
N ILE A 580 -48.92 7.30 3.53
CA ILE A 580 -49.57 7.97 4.67
C ILE A 580 -49.22 9.45 4.70
N SER A 581 -47.95 9.80 4.52
CA SER A 581 -47.48 11.20 4.61
C SER A 581 -48.07 12.09 3.53
N LEU A 582 -48.31 11.55 2.34
CA LEU A 582 -48.87 12.29 1.20
C LEU A 582 -50.37 12.09 1.00
N GLY A 583 -51.03 11.25 1.82
CA GLY A 583 -52.47 11.05 1.80
C GLY A 583 -53.00 10.11 0.71
N TYR A 584 -52.16 9.22 0.17
CA TYR A 584 -52.55 8.24 -0.84
C TYR A 584 -53.03 6.92 -0.23
N ALA A 585 -54.11 6.34 -0.76
CA ALA A 585 -54.66 5.08 -0.25
C ALA A 585 -53.87 3.85 -0.71
N ASN A 586 -53.22 3.91 -1.88
CA ASN A 586 -52.42 2.81 -2.43
C ASN A 586 -51.41 3.32 -3.48
N VAL A 587 -50.50 2.43 -3.90
CA VAL A 587 -49.44 2.72 -4.89
C VAL A 587 -49.99 3.16 -6.25
N THR A 588 -51.16 2.67 -6.67
CA THR A 588 -51.78 3.08 -7.95
C THR A 588 -52.20 4.53 -7.91
N GLU A 589 -52.78 5.00 -6.80
CA GLU A 589 -53.15 6.41 -6.63
C GLU A 589 -51.90 7.31 -6.63
N LEU A 590 -50.84 6.91 -5.92
CA LEU A 590 -49.55 7.61 -5.93
C LEU A 590 -48.98 7.73 -7.36
N LEU A 591 -48.98 6.65 -8.13
CA LEU A 591 -48.39 6.61 -9.48
C LEU A 591 -49.25 7.28 -10.56
N ASN A 592 -50.51 7.63 -10.26
CA ASN A 592 -51.32 8.49 -11.14
C ASN A 592 -50.85 9.96 -11.08
N ASP A 593 -50.34 10.38 -9.92
CA ASP A 593 -49.97 11.76 -9.64
C ASP A 593 -48.46 12.03 -9.80
N MET A 594 -47.61 11.01 -9.65
CA MET A 594 -46.16 11.15 -9.82
C MET A 594 -45.49 9.96 -10.50
N SER A 595 -44.32 10.21 -11.11
CA SER A 595 -43.54 9.18 -11.77
C SER A 595 -42.96 8.16 -10.77
N PRO A 596 -42.69 6.91 -11.19
CA PRO A 596 -42.02 5.92 -10.34
C PRO A 596 -40.67 6.40 -9.79
N ARG A 597 -39.91 7.17 -10.59
CA ARG A 597 -38.64 7.79 -10.19
C ARG A 597 -38.83 8.75 -9.00
N LYS A 598 -39.85 9.61 -9.07
CA LYS A 598 -40.19 10.54 -7.97
C LYS A 598 -40.66 9.82 -6.72
N ALA A 599 -41.58 8.88 -6.88
CA ALA A 599 -42.13 8.11 -5.77
C ALA A 599 -41.03 7.39 -4.98
N LEU A 600 -40.12 6.70 -5.68
CA LEU A 600 -39.04 5.97 -5.03
C LEU A 600 -37.99 6.90 -4.40
N THR A 601 -37.69 8.03 -5.03
CA THR A 601 -36.81 9.06 -4.45
C THR A 601 -37.36 9.59 -3.13
N LEU A 602 -38.66 9.89 -3.07
CA LEU A 602 -39.30 10.38 -1.85
C LEU A 602 -39.43 9.29 -0.78
N ALA A 603 -39.56 8.02 -1.18
CA ALA A 603 -39.56 6.89 -0.26
C ALA A 603 -38.25 6.79 0.54
N SER A 604 -37.11 7.19 -0.05
CA SER A 604 -35.80 7.21 0.65
C SER A 604 -35.76 8.11 1.89
N ILE A 605 -36.70 9.05 2.01
CA ILE A 605 -36.81 10.00 3.13
C ILE A 605 -37.86 9.53 4.13
N ALA A 606 -38.97 8.99 3.63
CA ALA A 606 -40.14 8.64 4.44
C ALA A 606 -40.03 7.25 5.08
N GLU A 607 -39.33 6.32 4.42
CA GLU A 607 -39.22 4.93 4.85
C GLU A 607 -38.00 4.66 5.75
N GLU A 608 -38.05 3.56 6.49
CA GLU A 608 -36.96 3.12 7.37
C GLU A 608 -35.85 2.38 6.60
N ARG A 609 -34.68 2.23 7.23
CA ARG A 609 -33.54 1.50 6.66
C ARG A 609 -33.90 0.09 6.16
N ALA A 610 -34.77 -0.63 6.89
CA ALA A 610 -35.22 -1.97 6.50
C ALA A 610 -35.97 -2.00 5.16
N TYR A 611 -36.61 -0.89 4.75
CA TYR A 611 -37.21 -0.76 3.43
C TYR A 611 -36.13 -0.70 2.35
N MET A 612 -35.08 0.09 2.59
CA MET A 612 -33.94 0.25 1.68
C MET A 612 -33.18 -1.08 1.50
N ASP A 613 -32.96 -1.81 2.59
CA ASP A 613 -32.26 -3.10 2.56
C ASP A 613 -33.02 -4.13 1.69
N ARG A 614 -34.36 -4.16 1.76
CA ARG A 614 -35.19 -5.03 0.90
C ARG A 614 -35.10 -4.65 -0.58
N ILE A 615 -35.11 -3.35 -0.88
CA ILE A 615 -34.97 -2.87 -2.27
C ILE A 615 -33.59 -3.23 -2.82
N ASN A 616 -32.54 -3.02 -2.04
CA ASN A 616 -31.17 -3.35 -2.45
C ASN A 616 -31.02 -4.84 -2.75
N LEU A 617 -31.49 -5.72 -1.86
CA LEU A 617 -31.48 -7.18 -2.08
C LEU A 617 -32.26 -7.57 -3.36
N TRP A 618 -33.43 -6.97 -3.56
CA TRP A 618 -34.20 -7.27 -4.77
C TRP A 618 -33.49 -6.80 -6.04
N LEU A 619 -32.91 -5.60 -6.03
CA LEU A 619 -32.15 -5.06 -7.16
C LEU A 619 -30.90 -5.88 -7.44
N GLU A 620 -30.20 -6.33 -6.42
CA GLU A 620 -29.03 -7.21 -6.53
C GLU A 620 -29.34 -8.46 -7.37
N ASP A 621 -30.46 -9.14 -7.07
CA ASP A 621 -30.87 -10.37 -7.76
C ASP A 621 -31.47 -10.13 -9.15
N ASN A 622 -32.17 -9.01 -9.36
CA ASN A 622 -33.03 -8.79 -10.52
C ASN A 622 -32.49 -7.78 -11.54
N LEU A 623 -31.55 -6.92 -11.16
CA LEU A 623 -31.06 -5.89 -12.05
C LEU A 623 -30.14 -6.48 -13.12
N ARG A 624 -30.36 -6.08 -14.37
CA ARG A 624 -29.59 -6.48 -15.55
C ARG A 624 -29.26 -5.24 -16.39
N PRO A 625 -28.25 -5.27 -17.27
CA PRO A 625 -27.88 -4.11 -18.09
C PRO A 625 -29.03 -3.52 -18.92
N ASP A 626 -29.92 -4.38 -19.43
CA ASP A 626 -31.12 -3.99 -20.17
C ASP A 626 -32.25 -3.41 -19.30
N SER A 627 -32.12 -3.52 -17.98
CA SER A 627 -33.01 -2.88 -17.00
C SER A 627 -32.67 -1.40 -16.79
N MET A 628 -31.65 -0.88 -17.47
CA MET A 628 -31.20 0.51 -17.38
C MET A 628 -31.66 1.35 -18.58
N GLU A 629 -31.78 2.66 -18.39
CA GLU A 629 -32.07 3.64 -19.45
C GLU A 629 -31.32 4.95 -19.21
N LYS A 630 -30.97 5.67 -20.28
CA LYS A 630 -30.38 7.02 -20.18
C LYS A 630 -31.49 8.06 -20.13
N VAL A 631 -31.52 8.86 -19.07
CA VAL A 631 -32.54 9.88 -18.84
C VAL A 631 -31.89 11.22 -18.50
N ASP A 632 -32.65 12.30 -18.68
CA ASP A 632 -32.26 13.59 -18.12
C ASP A 632 -32.42 13.54 -16.59
N ILE A 633 -31.50 14.22 -15.89
CA ILE A 633 -31.58 14.39 -14.45
C ILE A 633 -32.84 15.18 -14.11
N GLU A 634 -33.66 14.62 -13.23
CA GLU A 634 -34.85 15.31 -12.71
C GLU A 634 -34.55 15.88 -11.32
N THR A 635 -35.11 17.05 -10.99
CA THR A 635 -35.02 17.60 -9.64
C THR A 635 -36.39 17.55 -8.96
N ILE A 636 -36.40 17.25 -7.66
CA ILE A 636 -37.60 17.37 -6.83
C ILE A 636 -37.30 18.33 -5.70
N ILE A 637 -38.15 19.34 -5.55
CA ILE A 637 -38.03 20.33 -4.50
C ILE A 637 -39.03 20.02 -3.41
N VAL A 638 -38.53 19.86 -2.18
CA VAL A 638 -39.31 19.49 -1.00
C VAL A 638 -39.11 20.50 0.13
N SER A 639 -40.10 20.63 1.00
CA SER A 639 -39.98 21.37 2.26
C SER A 639 -40.46 20.54 3.43
N LYS A 640 -40.17 21.00 4.66
CA LYS A 640 -40.71 20.40 5.89
C LYS A 640 -42.24 20.41 5.93
N ASP A 641 -42.88 21.36 5.24
CA ASP A 641 -44.35 21.44 5.18
C ASP A 641 -44.93 20.30 4.35
N THR A 642 -44.18 19.80 3.35
CA THR A 642 -44.61 18.70 2.46
C THR A 642 -44.15 17.33 2.99
N LEU A 643 -43.00 17.27 3.66
CA LEU A 643 -42.44 16.06 4.25
C LEU A 643 -41.92 16.35 5.68
N PRO A 644 -42.72 16.06 6.72
CA PRO A 644 -42.38 16.41 8.10
C PRO A 644 -41.08 15.76 8.62
N ASN A 645 -40.72 14.59 8.10
CA ASN A 645 -39.54 13.82 8.50
C ASN A 645 -38.22 14.35 7.89
N LEU A 646 -38.25 15.48 7.19
CA LEU A 646 -37.09 16.03 6.51
C LEU A 646 -36.11 16.74 7.47
N SER A 647 -34.95 16.13 7.68
CA SER A 647 -33.91 16.64 8.59
C SER A 647 -32.86 17.54 7.91
N GLY A 648 -33.31 18.55 7.13
CA GLY A 648 -32.43 19.53 6.47
C GLY A 648 -31.83 19.05 5.12
N MET A 649 -30.84 19.81 4.62
CA MET A 649 -30.14 19.51 3.36
C MET A 649 -29.29 18.24 3.51
N LYS A 650 -29.58 17.20 2.72
CA LYS A 650 -28.85 15.91 2.72
C LYS A 650 -28.02 15.73 1.45
N ASN A 651 -26.98 14.90 1.53
CA ASN A 651 -26.31 14.35 0.34
C ASN A 651 -27.29 13.51 -0.48
N ILE A 652 -26.99 13.29 -1.76
CA ILE A 652 -27.77 12.41 -2.64
C ILE A 652 -27.89 11.00 -2.02
N SER A 653 -29.10 10.47 -1.89
CA SER A 653 -29.30 9.10 -1.35
C SER A 653 -28.90 8.03 -2.38
N SER A 654 -28.69 6.78 -1.95
CA SER A 654 -28.46 5.66 -2.86
C SER A 654 -29.59 5.48 -3.90
N LEU A 655 -30.84 5.76 -3.51
CA LEU A 655 -31.98 5.71 -4.44
C LEU A 655 -32.06 6.92 -5.37
N ASN A 656 -31.58 8.09 -4.95
CA ASN A 656 -31.49 9.25 -5.85
C ASN A 656 -30.54 8.95 -7.02
N LYS A 657 -29.44 8.23 -6.76
CA LYS A 657 -28.52 7.77 -7.81
C LYS A 657 -29.23 6.83 -8.79
N ILE A 658 -29.91 5.80 -8.28
CA ILE A 658 -30.62 4.79 -9.10
C ILE A 658 -31.76 5.39 -9.93
N THR A 659 -32.43 6.40 -9.41
CA THR A 659 -33.55 7.07 -10.09
C THR A 659 -33.09 8.23 -10.98
N GLY A 660 -31.83 8.67 -10.89
CA GLY A 660 -31.35 9.91 -11.53
C GLY A 660 -32.16 11.15 -11.13
N THR A 661 -32.72 11.14 -9.92
CA THR A 661 -33.57 12.22 -9.43
C THR A 661 -32.93 12.84 -8.20
N ILE A 662 -32.58 14.12 -8.31
CA ILE A 662 -31.90 14.87 -7.26
C ILE A 662 -32.95 15.56 -6.39
N LEU A 663 -33.03 15.12 -5.15
CA LEU A 663 -33.82 15.76 -4.12
C LEU A 663 -33.13 17.04 -3.61
N ILE A 664 -33.85 18.16 -3.60
CA ILE A 664 -33.37 19.45 -3.11
C ILE A 664 -34.38 19.98 -2.07
N SER A 665 -33.92 20.31 -0.87
CA SER A 665 -34.80 20.70 0.24
C SER A 665 -34.66 22.16 0.62
N SER A 666 -35.75 22.93 0.67
CA SER A 666 -35.68 24.32 1.15
C SER A 666 -35.12 24.44 2.57
N LEU A 667 -34.43 25.54 2.85
CA LEU A 667 -33.88 25.82 4.17
C LEU A 667 -35.00 26.20 5.15
N SER A 668 -34.88 25.75 6.40
CA SER A 668 -35.74 26.27 7.49
C SER A 668 -35.28 27.67 7.88
N LYS A 669 -36.20 28.56 8.26
CA LYS A 669 -35.84 29.92 8.71
C LYS A 669 -34.76 29.88 9.80
N GLY A 670 -33.67 30.61 9.60
CA GLY A 670 -32.53 30.67 10.51
C GLY A 670 -31.45 29.58 10.31
N MET A 671 -31.62 28.68 9.33
CA MET A 671 -30.61 27.69 8.93
C MET A 671 -29.87 28.15 7.67
N GLY A 672 -28.58 27.80 7.52
CA GLY A 672 -27.82 28.11 6.29
C GLY A 672 -26.38 28.57 6.50
N GLY A 673 -26.01 28.97 7.72
CA GLY A 673 -24.68 29.53 8.01
C GLY A 673 -24.47 30.91 7.36
N LYS A 674 -23.21 31.31 7.20
CA LYS A 674 -22.80 32.59 6.58
C LYS A 674 -22.87 32.57 5.06
N TYR A 675 -22.78 31.39 4.44
CA TYR A 675 -22.66 31.24 2.98
C TYR A 675 -23.73 30.27 2.40
N PRO A 676 -25.02 30.50 2.66
CA PRO A 676 -26.07 29.57 2.25
C PRO A 676 -26.20 29.41 0.73
N LYS A 677 -26.03 30.48 -0.07
CA LYS A 677 -26.13 30.43 -1.54
C LYS A 677 -24.97 29.66 -2.14
N LEU A 678 -23.75 29.95 -1.66
CA LEU A 678 -22.54 29.28 -2.08
C LEU A 678 -22.61 27.79 -1.78
N LEU A 679 -23.04 27.41 -0.57
CA LEU A 679 -23.28 26.01 -0.20
C LEU A 679 -24.26 25.36 -1.16
N TYR A 680 -25.41 26.00 -1.39
CA TYR A 680 -26.47 25.45 -2.22
C TYR A 680 -26.00 25.19 -3.65
N PHE A 681 -25.33 26.19 -4.24
CA PHE A 681 -24.74 26.11 -5.56
C PHE A 681 -23.74 24.96 -5.66
N THR A 682 -22.76 24.91 -4.77
CA THR A 682 -21.74 23.86 -4.82
C THR A 682 -22.34 22.48 -4.57
N HIS A 683 -23.31 22.34 -3.65
CA HIS A 683 -23.94 21.07 -3.31
C HIS A 683 -24.79 20.51 -4.44
N ILE A 684 -25.59 21.35 -5.11
CA ILE A 684 -26.36 20.94 -6.30
C ILE A 684 -25.41 20.48 -7.40
N MET A 685 -24.35 21.26 -7.66
CA MET A 685 -23.35 20.91 -8.65
C MET A 685 -22.67 19.57 -8.35
N LYS A 686 -22.24 19.36 -7.11
CA LYS A 686 -21.64 18.09 -6.69
C LYS A 686 -22.61 16.93 -6.87
N ASN A 687 -23.88 17.07 -6.47
CA ASN A 687 -24.88 16.01 -6.64
C ASN A 687 -25.16 15.65 -8.12
N ILE A 688 -25.14 16.65 -9.02
CA ILE A 688 -25.25 16.42 -10.47
C ILE A 688 -24.06 15.61 -10.97
N ILE A 689 -22.85 16.05 -10.62
CA ILE A 689 -21.59 15.39 -11.00
C ILE A 689 -21.53 13.96 -10.43
N GLU A 690 -21.93 13.78 -9.17
CA GLU A 690 -22.04 12.47 -8.55
C GLU A 690 -22.97 11.57 -9.36
N ALA A 691 -24.18 12.00 -9.69
CA ALA A 691 -25.12 11.21 -10.48
C ALA A 691 -24.54 10.80 -11.85
N GLU A 692 -23.80 11.70 -12.51
CA GLU A 692 -23.13 11.41 -13.78
C GLU A 692 -21.93 10.46 -13.64
N HIS A 693 -21.15 10.59 -12.58
CA HIS A 693 -20.04 9.68 -12.30
C HIS A 693 -20.54 8.28 -11.92
N TYR A 694 -21.63 8.19 -11.15
CA TYR A 694 -22.30 6.91 -10.87
C TYR A 694 -22.89 6.29 -12.15
N ALA A 695 -23.51 7.10 -13.01
CA ALA A 695 -23.93 6.64 -14.32
C ALA A 695 -22.75 6.12 -15.15
N TYR A 696 -21.61 6.81 -15.12
CA TYR A 696 -20.40 6.39 -15.84
C TYR A 696 -19.88 5.03 -15.37
N ILE A 697 -19.77 4.81 -14.05
CA ILE A 697 -19.33 3.50 -13.53
C ILE A 697 -20.34 2.40 -13.87
N TRP A 698 -21.64 2.67 -13.86
CA TRP A 698 -22.65 1.69 -14.24
C TRP A 698 -22.66 1.43 -15.73
N GLU A 699 -22.30 2.42 -16.56
CA GLU A 699 -22.02 2.18 -17.98
C GLU A 699 -20.83 1.25 -18.17
N SER A 700 -19.83 1.29 -17.28
CA SER A 700 -18.74 0.30 -17.24
C SER A 700 -19.28 -1.09 -16.85
N TYR A 701 -19.94 -1.21 -15.69
CA TYR A 701 -20.48 -2.49 -15.23
C TYR A 701 -21.50 -3.10 -16.21
N ALA A 702 -22.26 -2.25 -16.93
CA ALA A 702 -23.25 -2.68 -17.91
C ALA A 702 -22.58 -3.28 -19.16
N LYS A 703 -21.37 -2.85 -19.51
CA LYS A 703 -20.59 -3.51 -20.56
C LYS A 703 -20.12 -4.90 -20.08
N GLU A 704 -19.75 -5.03 -18.80
CA GLU A 704 -19.24 -6.28 -18.22
C GLU A 704 -20.35 -7.33 -18.03
N ARG A 705 -21.60 -6.86 -17.84
CA ARG A 705 -22.87 -7.59 -17.65
C ARG A 705 -22.97 -8.53 -16.45
N ARG A 706 -21.88 -9.13 -16.01
CA ARG A 706 -21.82 -10.12 -14.93
C ARG A 706 -22.00 -9.47 -13.58
N ASN A 707 -22.79 -10.10 -12.74
CA ASN A 707 -23.07 -9.61 -11.39
C ASN A 707 -23.50 -8.13 -11.40
N PHE A 708 -24.13 -7.65 -12.49
CA PHE A 708 -24.40 -6.24 -12.71
C PHE A 708 -25.20 -5.64 -11.54
N GLY A 709 -26.25 -6.34 -11.08
CA GLY A 709 -27.01 -5.94 -9.90
C GLY A 709 -26.14 -5.83 -8.65
N ILE A 710 -25.29 -6.82 -8.37
CA ILE A 710 -24.35 -6.81 -7.25
C ILE A 710 -23.40 -5.62 -7.35
N LYS A 711 -22.75 -5.40 -8.50
CA LYS A 711 -21.79 -4.29 -8.70
C LYS A 711 -22.46 -2.92 -8.52
N VAL A 712 -23.66 -2.73 -9.09
CA VAL A 712 -24.45 -1.50 -8.92
C VAL A 712 -24.77 -1.27 -7.45
N ILE A 713 -25.28 -2.28 -6.74
CA ILE A 713 -25.66 -2.16 -5.33
C ILE A 713 -24.44 -1.94 -4.43
N ASN A 714 -23.35 -2.69 -4.61
CA ASN A 714 -22.11 -2.50 -3.88
C ASN A 714 -21.57 -1.07 -4.03
N SER A 715 -21.63 -0.50 -5.24
CA SER A 715 -21.16 0.87 -5.49
C SER A 715 -21.96 1.95 -4.73
N ILE A 716 -23.22 1.70 -4.36
CA ILE A 716 -24.09 2.71 -3.72
C ILE A 716 -24.39 2.48 -2.25
N VAL A 717 -24.22 1.26 -1.74
CA VAL A 717 -24.48 0.92 -0.33
C VAL A 717 -23.43 1.53 0.59
N GLY A 718 -22.20 1.71 0.09
CA GLY A 718 -21.17 2.50 0.72
C GLY A 718 -20.53 1.84 1.95
N HIS A 719 -19.26 1.47 1.83
CA HIS A 719 -18.37 1.16 2.92
C HIS A 719 -17.36 2.29 3.10
N HIS A 720 -17.73 3.36 3.80
CA HIS A 720 -16.84 4.49 4.01
C HIS A 720 -15.51 4.06 4.65
N GLY A 721 -14.43 4.19 3.89
CA GLY A 721 -13.06 3.96 4.36
C GLY A 721 -12.60 5.06 5.30
N ARG A 722 -11.94 4.66 6.40
CA ARG A 722 -11.23 5.62 7.29
C ARG A 722 -9.85 6.00 6.74
N ASP A 723 -9.30 5.15 5.88
CA ASP A 723 -7.95 5.31 5.35
C ASP A 723 -7.86 6.42 4.31
N ILE A 724 -6.74 7.12 4.35
CA ILE A 724 -6.51 8.35 3.58
C ILE A 724 -6.54 8.10 2.07
N PHE A 725 -5.94 6.99 1.62
CA PHE A 725 -5.94 6.58 0.21
C PHE A 725 -7.04 5.56 -0.12
N SER A 726 -8.12 5.51 0.68
CA SER A 726 -9.25 4.63 0.37
C SER A 726 -9.83 4.94 -1.01
N ALA A 727 -10.29 3.91 -1.72
CA ALA A 727 -10.93 4.08 -3.02
C ALA A 727 -12.09 5.09 -2.97
N HIS A 728 -12.85 5.12 -1.86
CA HIS A 728 -13.87 6.12 -1.60
C HIS A 728 -13.31 7.57 -1.62
N ASN A 729 -12.20 7.85 -0.93
CA ASN A 729 -11.62 9.20 -0.89
C ASN A 729 -11.11 9.65 -2.27
N ILE A 730 -10.52 8.74 -3.05
CA ILE A 730 -10.08 9.01 -4.42
C ILE A 730 -11.28 9.30 -5.32
N PHE A 731 -12.35 8.50 -5.22
CA PHE A 731 -13.59 8.71 -5.96
C PHE A 731 -14.27 10.05 -5.60
N GLU A 732 -14.34 10.39 -4.31
CA GLU A 732 -14.85 11.68 -3.85
C GLU A 732 -14.02 12.86 -4.38
N ASN A 733 -12.70 12.70 -4.49
CA ASN A 733 -11.85 13.72 -5.09
C ASN A 733 -12.15 13.91 -6.58
N TRP A 734 -12.49 12.84 -7.30
CA TRP A 734 -12.86 12.93 -8.72
C TRP A 734 -14.08 13.86 -8.93
N HIS A 735 -15.09 13.80 -8.05
CA HIS A 735 -16.23 14.74 -8.10
C HIS A 735 -15.80 16.19 -7.92
N GLN A 736 -14.87 16.46 -7.00
CA GLN A 736 -14.39 17.82 -6.74
C GLN A 736 -13.53 18.36 -7.89
N ARG A 737 -12.70 17.50 -8.53
CA ARG A 737 -11.92 17.88 -9.71
C ARG A 737 -12.83 18.20 -10.90
N GLU A 738 -13.88 17.42 -11.10
CA GLU A 738 -14.89 17.68 -12.15
C GLU A 738 -15.69 18.97 -11.84
N LEU A 739 -16.02 19.24 -10.58
CA LEU A 739 -16.65 20.49 -10.17
C LEU A 739 -15.82 21.70 -10.61
N VAL A 740 -14.52 21.69 -10.34
CA VAL A 740 -13.59 22.75 -10.78
C VAL A 740 -13.52 22.85 -12.30
N SER A 741 -13.55 21.73 -13.02
CA SER A 741 -13.63 21.71 -14.49
C SER A 741 -14.86 22.50 -14.98
N ARG A 742 -16.04 22.23 -14.41
CA ARG A 742 -17.29 22.92 -14.77
C ARG A 742 -17.33 24.37 -14.36
N LEU A 743 -16.71 24.75 -13.24
CA LEU A 743 -16.55 26.15 -12.88
C LEU A 743 -15.75 26.90 -13.96
N ARG A 744 -14.68 26.30 -14.49
CA ARG A 744 -13.90 26.90 -15.60
C ARG A 744 -14.71 27.01 -16.90
N GLU A 745 -15.61 26.07 -17.17
CA GLU A 745 -16.54 26.19 -18.30
C GLU A 745 -17.57 27.31 -18.09
N LEU A 746 -18.09 27.45 -16.87
CA LEU A 746 -18.99 28.52 -16.50
C LEU A 746 -18.32 29.90 -16.67
N VAL A 747 -17.05 30.05 -16.27
CA VAL A 747 -16.26 31.28 -16.50
C VAL A 747 -16.30 31.68 -17.97
N LYS A 748 -15.98 30.76 -18.89
CA LYS A 748 -16.01 31.04 -20.34
C LYS A 748 -17.40 31.49 -20.82
N LYS A 749 -18.46 30.88 -20.29
CA LYS A 749 -19.84 31.29 -20.64
C LYS A 749 -20.18 32.68 -20.11
N LEU A 750 -19.79 33.00 -18.89
CA LEU A 750 -20.03 34.31 -18.27
C LEU A 750 -19.28 35.42 -19.02
N GLU A 751 -18.03 35.18 -19.43
CA GLU A 751 -17.26 36.10 -20.27
C GLU A 751 -17.96 36.36 -21.62
N LEU A 752 -18.47 35.32 -22.28
CA LEU A 752 -19.24 35.45 -23.52
C LEU A 752 -20.54 36.25 -23.35
N GLN A 753 -21.12 36.23 -22.14
CA GLN A 753 -22.31 37.01 -21.78
C GLN A 753 -21.97 38.44 -21.30
N GLY A 754 -20.69 38.80 -21.22
CA GLY A 754 -20.23 40.11 -20.76
C GLY A 754 -20.21 40.28 -19.23
N LEU A 755 -20.40 39.20 -18.47
CA LEU A 755 -20.39 39.17 -17.00
C LEU A 755 -18.96 38.97 -16.46
N ASN A 756 -18.05 39.88 -16.83
CA ASN A 756 -16.62 39.71 -16.55
C ASN A 756 -16.26 39.73 -15.05
N ALA A 757 -17.00 40.48 -14.22
CA ALA A 757 -16.74 40.57 -12.79
C ALA A 757 -17.16 39.29 -12.03
N GLU A 758 -18.27 38.69 -12.44
CA GLU A 758 -18.73 37.38 -11.98
C GLU A 758 -17.80 36.28 -12.48
N ALA A 759 -17.39 36.33 -13.75
CA ALA A 759 -16.44 35.38 -14.33
C ALA A 759 -15.09 35.39 -13.59
N GLU A 760 -14.55 36.58 -13.28
CA GLU A 760 -13.33 36.72 -12.47
C GLU A 760 -13.50 36.07 -11.10
N ALA A 761 -14.61 36.34 -10.40
CA ALA A 761 -14.85 35.77 -9.07
C ALA A 761 -14.96 34.23 -9.11
N ILE A 762 -15.66 33.66 -10.09
CA ILE A 762 -15.77 32.19 -10.27
C ILE A 762 -14.42 31.59 -10.70
N SER A 763 -13.60 32.30 -11.47
CA SER A 763 -12.23 31.87 -11.79
C SER A 763 -11.37 31.76 -10.53
N LEU A 764 -11.40 32.80 -9.69
CA LEU A 764 -10.71 32.82 -8.40
C LEU A 764 -11.22 31.74 -7.44
N MET A 765 -12.52 31.42 -7.49
CA MET A 765 -13.09 30.28 -6.74
C MET A 765 -12.49 28.96 -7.22
N ALA A 766 -12.38 28.75 -8.54
CA ALA A 766 -11.82 27.55 -9.13
C ALA A 766 -10.31 27.41 -8.90
N GLU A 767 -9.56 28.52 -8.87
CA GLU A 767 -8.12 28.56 -8.56
C GLU A 767 -7.83 28.19 -7.10
N GLY A 768 -8.69 28.59 -6.16
CA GLY A 768 -8.51 28.31 -4.73
C GLY A 768 -8.85 26.88 -4.31
N TYR A 769 -9.51 26.09 -5.16
CA TYR A 769 -9.96 24.75 -4.80
C TYR A 769 -8.79 23.79 -4.54
N GLY A 770 -8.84 23.07 -3.42
CA GLY A 770 -7.79 22.15 -2.99
C GLY A 770 -6.55 22.84 -2.39
N LEU A 771 -6.38 24.15 -2.58
CA LEU A 771 -5.26 24.91 -2.02
C LEU A 771 -5.46 25.14 -0.52
N SER A 772 -4.37 24.95 0.22
CA SER A 772 -4.29 25.27 1.64
C SER A 772 -2.85 25.36 2.12
N LEU A 773 -2.64 26.04 3.25
CA LEU A 773 -1.34 26.14 3.89
C LEU A 773 -1.48 26.35 5.41
N THR A 774 -0.59 25.74 6.18
CA THR A 774 -0.39 26.09 7.60
C THR A 774 0.64 27.20 7.69
N LEU A 775 0.28 28.33 8.32
CA LEU A 775 1.15 29.50 8.51
C LEU A 775 2.07 29.33 9.73
N GLU A 776 2.98 30.27 9.95
CA GLU A 776 4.04 30.20 10.96
C GLU A 776 3.51 30.05 12.40
N ASP A 777 2.35 30.64 12.69
CA ASP A 777 1.68 30.59 14.00
C ASP A 777 0.80 29.34 14.18
N GLY A 778 0.79 28.43 13.20
CA GLY A 778 -0.05 27.24 13.19
C GLY A 778 -1.46 27.47 12.62
N THR A 779 -1.80 28.69 12.19
CA THR A 779 -3.08 28.96 11.54
C THR A 779 -3.15 28.22 10.20
N PHE A 780 -4.10 27.31 10.06
CA PHE A 780 -4.35 26.61 8.81
C PHE A 780 -5.34 27.40 7.94
N VAL A 781 -5.02 27.68 6.67
CA VAL A 781 -5.89 28.47 5.79
C VAL A 781 -6.31 27.63 4.57
N PRO A 782 -7.56 27.13 4.51
CA PRO A 782 -8.11 26.52 3.30
C PRO A 782 -8.65 27.58 2.35
N CYS A 783 -8.53 27.34 1.04
CA CYS A 783 -9.01 28.25 0.01
C CYS A 783 -10.26 27.73 -0.73
N SER A 784 -10.73 26.50 -0.47
CA SER A 784 -11.91 25.97 -1.16
C SER A 784 -13.22 26.54 -0.61
N ALA A 785 -14.04 27.09 -1.50
CA ALA A 785 -15.37 27.60 -1.17
C ALA A 785 -16.27 26.57 -0.45
N TRP A 786 -16.21 25.29 -0.87
CA TRP A 786 -16.98 24.21 -0.24
C TRP A 786 -16.63 24.03 1.23
N SER A 787 -15.34 24.06 1.59
CA SER A 787 -14.88 23.86 2.96
C SER A 787 -15.43 24.95 3.89
N TRP A 788 -15.41 26.22 3.45
CA TRP A 788 -15.97 27.34 4.20
C TRP A 788 -17.50 27.29 4.32
N ALA A 789 -18.20 27.05 3.21
CA ALA A 789 -19.65 27.01 3.18
C ALA A 789 -20.20 25.83 4.00
N SER A 790 -19.60 24.64 3.85
CA SER A 790 -19.99 23.43 4.60
C SER A 790 -19.70 23.54 6.09
N TYR A 791 -18.53 24.07 6.47
CA TYR A 791 -18.18 24.29 7.87
C TYR A 791 -19.14 25.27 8.54
N SER A 792 -19.42 26.40 7.89
CA SER A 792 -20.35 27.40 8.42
C SER A 792 -21.79 26.86 8.54
N PHE A 793 -22.25 26.05 7.59
CA PHE A 793 -23.57 25.42 7.64
C PHE A 793 -23.72 24.48 8.84
N LYS A 794 -22.66 23.78 9.22
CA LYS A 794 -22.62 22.89 10.41
C LYS A 794 -22.51 23.65 11.73
N GLY A 795 -22.57 24.98 11.71
CA GLY A 795 -22.45 25.85 12.88
C GLY A 795 -21.02 26.21 13.24
N GLY A 796 -20.05 25.93 12.37
CA GLY A 796 -18.66 26.33 12.54
C GLY A 796 -18.48 27.85 12.40
N GLU A 797 -17.61 28.41 13.24
CA GLU A 797 -17.24 29.83 13.20
C GLU A 797 -15.74 29.99 12.94
N GLY A 798 -15.37 31.03 12.19
CA GLY A 798 -13.98 31.27 11.81
C GLY A 798 -13.50 30.32 10.72
N VAL A 799 -12.25 29.85 10.86
CA VAL A 799 -11.55 29.02 9.89
C VAL A 799 -12.05 27.57 9.95
N PRO A 800 -12.28 26.90 8.81
CA PRO A 800 -12.62 25.48 8.78
C PRO A 800 -11.59 24.59 9.49
N THR A 801 -12.05 23.79 10.45
CA THR A 801 -11.20 22.86 11.23
C THR A 801 -10.73 21.66 10.39
N PRO A 802 -9.60 21.00 10.74
CA PRO A 802 -9.06 19.84 10.00
C PRO A 802 -10.07 18.74 9.64
N LEU A 803 -10.99 18.41 10.54
CA LEU A 803 -12.03 17.40 10.31
C LEU A 803 -13.02 17.76 9.19
N SER A 804 -13.10 19.03 8.80
CA SER A 804 -13.97 19.51 7.73
C SER A 804 -13.28 19.58 6.35
N LEU A 805 -11.95 19.41 6.29
CA LEU A 805 -11.10 19.67 5.11
C LEU A 805 -10.92 18.47 4.17
N HIS A 806 -12.00 17.71 3.97
CA HIS A 806 -11.97 16.56 3.05
C HIS A 806 -11.61 16.95 1.61
N VAL A 807 -11.93 18.18 1.15
CA VAL A 807 -11.56 18.66 -0.18
C VAL A 807 -10.04 18.78 -0.29
N GLU A 808 -9.42 19.60 0.56
CA GLU A 808 -7.97 19.83 0.57
C GLU A 808 -7.20 18.52 0.80
N ARG A 809 -7.64 17.73 1.79
CA ARG A 809 -7.05 16.44 2.14
C ARG A 809 -7.07 15.48 0.96
N ASN A 810 -8.24 15.20 0.40
CA ASN A 810 -8.38 14.20 -0.65
C ASN A 810 -7.70 14.70 -1.93
N TRP A 811 -7.68 16.01 -2.19
CA TRP A 811 -6.99 16.57 -3.35
C TRP A 811 -5.49 16.36 -3.30
N PHE A 812 -4.86 16.73 -2.19
CA PHE A 812 -3.43 16.55 -2.00
C PHE A 812 -3.05 15.06 -2.01
N ASN A 813 -3.81 14.22 -1.31
CA ASN A 813 -3.48 12.81 -1.19
C ASN A 813 -3.68 12.04 -2.50
N THR A 814 -4.71 12.35 -3.29
CA THR A 814 -4.85 11.79 -4.64
C THR A 814 -3.64 12.18 -5.50
N GLU A 815 -3.21 13.44 -5.48
CA GLU A 815 -2.04 13.90 -6.24
C GLU A 815 -0.74 13.22 -5.77
N LEU A 816 -0.58 13.03 -4.45
CA LEU A 816 0.55 12.29 -3.88
C LEU A 816 0.57 10.83 -4.36
N LEU A 817 -0.57 10.14 -4.33
CA LEU A 817 -0.67 8.76 -4.80
C LEU A 817 -0.40 8.67 -6.31
N GLU A 818 -0.94 9.59 -7.11
CA GLU A 818 -0.71 9.67 -8.56
C GLU A 818 0.78 9.83 -8.90
N GLU A 819 1.51 10.70 -8.17
CA GLU A 819 2.94 10.90 -8.39
C GLU A 819 3.77 9.71 -7.90
N ILE A 820 3.44 9.10 -6.75
CA ILE A 820 4.10 7.86 -6.32
C ILE A 820 3.89 6.77 -7.38
N CYS A 821 2.66 6.58 -7.85
CA CYS A 821 2.35 5.59 -8.88
C CYS A 821 3.15 5.84 -10.16
N ARG A 822 3.25 7.10 -10.60
CA ARG A 822 4.05 7.49 -11.76
C ARG A 822 5.54 7.14 -11.60
N GLN A 823 6.13 7.45 -10.45
CA GLN A 823 7.54 7.12 -10.14
C GLN A 823 7.77 5.62 -9.98
N MET A 824 6.73 4.90 -9.56
CA MET A 824 6.73 3.44 -9.49
C MET A 824 6.62 2.78 -10.87
N GLY A 825 6.22 3.52 -11.90
CA GLY A 825 6.09 3.06 -13.29
C GLY A 825 4.67 2.74 -13.74
N TYR A 826 3.66 3.10 -12.94
CA TYR A 826 2.24 2.90 -13.27
C TYR A 826 1.65 4.09 -14.03
N LYS A 827 0.58 3.83 -14.80
CA LYS A 827 -0.21 4.89 -15.43
C LYS A 827 -1.24 5.41 -14.43
N PRO A 828 -1.27 6.72 -14.09
CA PRO A 828 -2.23 7.25 -13.13
C PRO A 828 -3.71 6.99 -13.48
N GLY A 829 -4.05 6.80 -14.76
CA GLY A 829 -5.41 6.44 -15.19
C GLY A 829 -5.90 5.09 -14.65
N GLU A 830 -4.99 4.15 -14.38
CA GLU A 830 -5.32 2.82 -13.85
C GLU A 830 -5.82 2.88 -12.39
N ILE A 831 -5.54 3.98 -11.67
CA ILE A 831 -6.03 4.17 -10.30
C ILE A 831 -7.56 4.18 -10.29
N MET A 832 -8.19 4.89 -11.25
CA MET A 832 -9.65 4.97 -11.31
C MET A 832 -10.30 3.66 -11.75
N GLU A 833 -9.66 2.91 -12.65
CA GLU A 833 -10.11 1.54 -13.00
C GLU A 833 -10.17 0.68 -11.73
N ARG A 834 -9.12 0.72 -10.90
CA ARG A 834 -9.09 -0.03 -9.63
C ARG A 834 -10.12 0.46 -8.63
N VAL A 835 -10.37 1.77 -8.56
CA VAL A 835 -11.45 2.34 -7.74
C VAL A 835 -12.80 1.76 -8.16
N PHE A 836 -13.10 1.72 -9.46
CA PHE A 836 -14.38 1.19 -9.96
C PHE A 836 -14.54 -0.30 -9.66
N GLN A 837 -13.48 -1.08 -9.82
CA GLN A 837 -13.48 -2.50 -9.46
C GLN A 837 -13.74 -2.71 -7.96
N LEU A 838 -13.01 -2.00 -7.10
CA LEU A 838 -13.19 -2.10 -5.64
C LEU A 838 -14.59 -1.65 -5.20
N MET A 839 -15.16 -0.62 -5.84
CA MET A 839 -16.54 -0.21 -5.60
C MET A 839 -17.53 -1.31 -5.98
N GLY A 840 -17.33 -1.97 -7.13
CA GLY A 840 -18.17 -3.09 -7.60
C GLY A 840 -18.07 -4.32 -6.69
N GLU A 841 -16.92 -4.52 -6.03
CA GLU A 841 -16.69 -5.59 -5.06
C GLU A 841 -17.14 -5.25 -3.62
N GLY A 842 -17.62 -4.02 -3.36
CA GLY A 842 -17.97 -3.57 -2.02
C GLY A 842 -16.74 -3.30 -1.12
N LYS A 843 -15.57 -3.09 -1.71
CA LYS A 843 -14.27 -2.88 -1.04
C LYS A 843 -13.78 -1.43 -1.13
N GLU A 844 -14.69 -0.47 -1.27
CA GLU A 844 -14.34 0.95 -1.40
C GLU A 844 -13.60 1.56 -0.19
N SER A 845 -13.64 0.87 0.97
CA SER A 845 -12.87 1.24 2.16
C SER A 845 -11.38 0.91 2.08
N TYR A 846 -10.96 0.08 1.13
CA TYR A 846 -9.59 -0.43 1.06
C TYR A 846 -8.61 0.67 0.64
N ASP A 847 -7.49 0.74 1.34
CA ASP A 847 -6.39 1.66 1.03
C ASP A 847 -5.66 1.26 -0.25
N LEU A 848 -5.73 2.12 -1.26
CA LEU A 848 -5.10 1.90 -2.57
C LEU A 848 -3.58 1.93 -2.50
N ALA A 849 -2.95 2.60 -1.53
CA ALA A 849 -1.50 2.56 -1.38
C ALA A 849 -1.03 1.14 -1.02
N ASN A 850 -1.78 0.41 -0.19
CA ASN A 850 -1.45 -0.99 0.12
C ASN A 850 -1.61 -1.90 -1.11
N ILE A 851 -2.66 -1.68 -1.91
CA ILE A 851 -2.96 -2.48 -3.10
C ILE A 851 -1.95 -2.19 -4.23
N LEU A 852 -1.70 -0.92 -4.52
CA LEU A 852 -0.89 -0.49 -5.66
C LEU A 852 0.61 -0.53 -5.35
N LEU A 853 1.02 -0.14 -4.14
CA LEU A 853 2.44 -0.08 -3.77
C LEU A 853 2.94 -1.38 -3.13
N LYS A 854 2.02 -2.32 -2.83
CA LYS A 854 2.30 -3.62 -2.17
C LYS A 854 3.07 -3.47 -0.85
N VAL A 855 2.79 -2.39 -0.13
CA VAL A 855 3.37 -2.12 1.19
C VAL A 855 2.42 -2.66 2.25
N LYS A 856 2.98 -3.21 3.33
CA LYS A 856 2.16 -3.65 4.46
C LYS A 856 1.46 -2.46 5.12
N PRO A 857 0.23 -2.64 5.62
CA PRO A 857 -0.41 -1.63 6.45
C PRO A 857 0.43 -1.39 7.71
N TYR A 858 0.79 -0.12 7.99
CA TYR A 858 1.54 0.28 9.19
C TYR A 858 0.63 0.90 10.26
N SER A 859 -0.64 0.49 10.32
CA SER A 859 -1.65 1.13 11.18
C SER A 859 -1.26 1.16 12.66
N ASP A 860 -0.50 0.18 13.14
CA ASP A 860 -0.04 0.11 14.54
C ASP A 860 1.27 0.89 14.80
N ALA A 861 1.91 1.40 13.75
CA ALA A 861 3.20 2.08 13.83
C ALA A 861 3.07 3.57 14.18
N VAL A 862 1.86 4.16 14.17
CA VAL A 862 1.65 5.58 14.48
C VAL A 862 0.53 5.73 15.50
N ILE A 863 0.75 6.61 16.46
CA ILE A 863 -0.25 6.98 17.46
C ILE A 863 -0.83 8.32 17.04
N VAL A 864 -2.10 8.30 16.65
CA VAL A 864 -2.84 9.52 16.36
C VAL A 864 -3.06 10.26 17.68
N GLN A 865 -2.52 11.47 17.75
CA GLN A 865 -2.65 12.34 18.93
C GLN A 865 -3.88 13.23 18.78
N ASP A 866 -4.53 13.55 19.89
CA ASP A 866 -5.60 14.55 19.91
C ASP A 866 -5.03 15.93 19.59
N ILE A 867 -5.60 16.60 18.58
CA ILE A 867 -5.20 17.95 18.19
C ILE A 867 -5.99 18.94 19.03
N GLU A 868 -5.31 19.62 19.95
CA GLU A 868 -5.89 20.73 20.69
C GLU A 868 -5.22 22.05 20.28
N ASN A 869 -5.96 23.15 20.43
CA ASN A 869 -5.38 24.48 20.29
C ASN A 869 -4.60 24.78 21.58
N TRP A 870 -3.33 24.37 21.59
CA TRP A 870 -2.47 24.48 22.75
C TRP A 870 -2.08 25.94 23.03
N PRO A 871 -2.11 26.41 24.29
CA PRO A 871 -1.58 27.72 24.65
C PRO A 871 -0.05 27.77 24.46
N PRO A 872 0.52 28.94 24.15
CA PRO A 872 1.96 29.09 24.00
C PRO A 872 2.69 28.86 25.32
N ALA A 873 3.87 28.22 25.23
CA ALA A 873 4.80 28.10 26.33
C ALA A 873 5.59 29.39 26.51
N GLY A 874 6.08 29.62 27.73
CA GLY A 874 7.09 30.63 28.01
C GLY A 874 8.44 30.32 27.35
N THR A 875 9.34 31.29 27.39
CA THR A 875 10.67 31.20 26.78
C THR A 875 11.75 30.91 27.81
N LEU A 876 12.77 30.15 27.40
CA LEU A 876 14.00 29.98 28.19
C LEU A 876 14.77 31.32 28.30
N LEU A 877 15.17 31.66 29.52
CA LEU A 877 16.00 32.83 29.81
C LEU A 877 17.47 32.46 29.69
N ARG A 878 18.23 33.19 28.88
CA ARG A 878 19.67 32.94 28.68
C ARG A 878 20.46 33.40 29.90
N TYR A 879 21.46 32.63 30.28
CA TYR A 879 22.44 33.09 31.26
C TYR A 879 23.31 34.21 30.69
N GLU A 880 23.51 35.28 31.46
CA GLU A 880 24.19 36.50 31.01
C GLU A 880 25.65 36.26 30.61
N HIS A 881 26.30 35.25 31.19
CA HIS A 881 27.70 34.92 30.93
C HIS A 881 27.91 33.82 29.87
N ASN A 882 26.87 33.51 29.08
CA ASN A 882 27.02 32.61 27.94
C ASN A 882 28.03 33.15 26.90
N PRO A 883 28.77 32.27 26.20
CA PRO A 883 28.80 30.81 26.37
C PRO A 883 29.65 30.38 27.58
N ILE A 884 29.20 29.33 28.28
CA ILE A 884 29.87 28.77 29.46
C ILE A 884 31.06 27.87 29.11
N LEU A 885 31.08 27.26 27.92
CA LEU A 885 32.27 26.59 27.38
C LEU A 885 32.59 27.08 25.97
N LYS A 886 33.89 27.28 25.73
CA LYS A 886 34.48 27.56 24.42
C LYS A 886 35.54 26.50 24.09
N PRO A 887 35.80 26.25 22.79
CA PRO A 887 36.91 25.41 22.36
C PRO A 887 38.23 25.90 22.92
N ILE A 888 39.15 24.97 23.24
CA ILE A 888 40.49 25.29 23.72
C ILE A 888 41.48 24.88 22.61
N PRO A 889 42.05 25.84 21.86
CA PRO A 889 42.91 25.53 20.71
C PRO A 889 44.10 24.61 21.03
N GLU A 890 44.61 24.68 22.26
CA GLU A 890 45.74 23.89 22.73
C GLU A 890 45.37 22.41 22.99
N HIS A 891 44.10 22.11 23.22
CA HIS A 891 43.60 20.76 23.46
C HIS A 891 43.16 20.13 22.15
N ARG A 892 44.05 19.37 21.50
CA ARG A 892 43.85 18.79 20.16
C ARG A 892 42.50 18.08 19.94
N TRP A 893 41.91 17.47 20.97
CA TRP A 893 40.67 16.69 20.88
C TRP A 893 39.39 17.54 20.97
N GLU A 894 39.49 18.80 21.42
CA GLU A 894 38.38 19.75 21.60
C GLU A 894 38.68 21.14 21.03
N SER A 895 39.69 21.24 20.17
CA SER A 895 40.24 22.50 19.67
C SER A 895 39.29 23.26 18.74
N LYS A 896 38.30 22.60 18.15
CA LYS A 896 37.38 23.23 17.20
C LYS A 896 36.03 23.56 17.81
N TYR A 897 35.36 22.58 18.43
CA TYR A 897 33.98 22.73 18.88
C TYR A 897 33.72 22.04 20.22
N VAL A 898 32.91 22.67 21.07
CA VAL A 898 32.35 22.06 22.29
C VAL A 898 30.86 22.36 22.39
N LEU A 899 30.03 21.33 22.29
CA LEU A 899 28.60 21.47 22.04
C LEU A 899 27.82 20.28 22.64
N ASN A 900 26.50 20.32 22.51
CA ASN A 900 25.56 19.19 22.68
C ASN A 900 25.91 18.29 23.87
N ALA A 901 25.64 18.77 25.08
CA ALA A 901 26.05 18.09 26.30
C ALA A 901 24.91 17.37 27.00
N ALA A 902 25.17 16.13 27.45
CA ALA A 902 24.35 15.49 28.47
C ALA A 902 24.61 16.17 29.81
N THR A 903 23.62 16.19 30.69
CA THR A 903 23.79 16.69 32.06
C THR A 903 23.13 15.79 33.07
N ILE A 904 23.77 15.62 34.22
CA ILE A 904 23.26 14.86 35.37
C ILE A 904 23.51 15.69 36.62
N ARG A 905 22.50 15.83 37.47
CA ARG A 905 22.66 16.35 38.83
C ARG A 905 22.87 15.17 39.77
N ILE A 906 23.91 15.25 40.60
CA ILE A 906 24.16 14.31 41.69
C ILE A 906 24.50 15.20 42.88
N GLU A 907 23.60 15.21 43.88
CA GLU A 907 23.71 16.12 45.03
C GLU A 907 23.76 17.59 44.57
N ASP A 908 24.75 18.36 45.05
CA ASP A 908 24.88 19.79 44.80
C ASP A 908 25.51 20.13 43.44
N ARG A 909 25.98 19.13 42.66
CA ARG A 909 26.76 19.34 41.44
C ARG A 909 26.04 18.91 40.18
N VAL A 910 26.30 19.64 39.10
CA VAL A 910 25.93 19.25 37.73
C VAL A 910 27.16 18.75 36.99
N TYR A 911 27.09 17.52 36.51
CA TYR A 911 28.09 16.90 35.65
C TYR A 911 27.68 17.08 34.19
N ILE A 912 28.49 17.79 33.43
CA ILE A 912 28.24 18.15 32.03
C ILE A 912 29.13 17.28 31.14
N LEU A 913 28.53 16.36 30.40
CA LEU A 913 29.21 15.48 29.46
C LEU A 913 29.05 16.05 28.05
N TYR A 914 29.99 16.90 27.63
CA TYR A 914 29.88 17.66 26.37
C TYR A 914 30.52 16.91 25.20
N ARG A 915 29.93 17.04 24.02
CA ARG A 915 30.57 16.62 22.77
C ARG A 915 31.68 17.61 22.44
N ALA A 916 32.85 17.08 22.17
CA ALA A 916 34.02 17.82 21.71
C ALA A 916 34.44 17.33 20.33
N PHE A 917 34.92 18.25 19.49
CA PHE A 917 35.46 17.95 18.17
C PHE A 917 36.81 18.64 17.99
N GLY A 918 37.80 17.87 17.57
CA GLY A 918 39.19 18.30 17.46
C GLY A 918 39.71 18.39 16.02
N ASP A 919 40.99 18.70 15.90
CA ASP A 919 41.68 18.81 14.60
C ASP A 919 41.79 17.49 13.84
N ASP A 920 41.65 16.36 14.53
CA ASP A 920 41.61 15.03 13.94
C ASP A 920 40.25 14.65 13.34
N ASN A 921 39.27 15.56 13.41
CA ASN A 921 37.91 15.39 12.92
C ASN A 921 37.18 14.19 13.55
N ILE A 922 37.39 13.95 14.85
CA ILE A 922 36.74 12.88 15.62
C ILE A 922 36.00 13.49 16.81
N SER A 923 34.71 13.18 16.93
CA SER A 923 33.91 13.56 18.10
C SER A 923 34.21 12.67 19.32
N ARG A 924 34.35 13.28 20.50
CA ARG A 924 34.58 12.62 21.80
C ARG A 924 33.71 13.26 22.87
N ILE A 925 33.60 12.61 24.04
CA ILE A 925 32.87 13.17 25.19
C ILE A 925 33.87 13.66 26.24
N GLY A 926 33.83 14.95 26.53
CA GLY A 926 34.53 15.60 27.63
C GLY A 926 33.65 15.69 28.88
N MET A 927 34.23 16.14 30.00
CA MET A 927 33.46 16.37 31.23
C MET A 927 33.83 17.70 31.89
N ALA A 928 32.80 18.45 32.29
CA ALA A 928 32.90 19.61 33.16
C ALA A 928 31.98 19.44 34.38
N ILE A 929 32.31 20.08 35.49
CA ILE A 929 31.55 20.08 36.74
C ILE A 929 31.11 21.52 36.99
N SER A 930 29.83 21.71 37.30
CA SER A 930 29.18 23.00 37.46
C SER A 930 28.37 23.06 38.75
N ASP A 931 28.22 24.26 39.32
CA ASP A 931 27.22 24.54 40.38
C ASP A 931 25.80 24.72 39.81
N GLY A 932 25.66 24.71 38.49
CA GLY A 932 24.44 25.00 37.74
C GLY A 932 24.69 26.07 36.67
N TYR A 933 25.46 27.09 36.98
CA TYR A 933 25.75 28.20 36.06
C TYR A 933 27.24 28.38 35.80
N ASN A 934 28.07 28.21 36.83
CA ASN A 934 29.52 28.40 36.75
C ASN A 934 30.24 27.07 36.64
N ILE A 935 31.19 26.98 35.71
CA ILE A 935 32.08 25.83 35.58
C ILE A 935 33.10 25.86 36.72
N LEU A 936 33.02 24.88 37.61
CA LEU A 936 33.94 24.67 38.73
C LEU A 936 35.21 23.95 38.29
N GLU A 937 35.07 22.99 37.36
CA GLU A 937 36.17 22.17 36.86
C GLU A 937 35.87 21.71 35.42
N ARG A 938 36.89 21.63 34.56
CA ARG A 938 36.83 20.99 33.23
C ARG A 938 38.02 20.04 33.11
N LEU A 939 37.75 18.78 32.78
CA LEU A 939 38.82 17.79 32.66
C LEU A 939 39.67 18.01 31.40
N PRO A 940 40.99 17.79 31.46
CA PRO A 940 41.89 18.03 30.33
C PRO A 940 41.84 16.94 29.24
N GLU A 941 41.32 15.76 29.58
CA GLU A 941 41.24 14.59 28.69
C GLU A 941 39.77 14.14 28.53
N PRO A 942 39.41 13.54 27.39
CA PRO A 942 38.06 13.04 27.16
C PRO A 942 37.76 11.85 28.08
N ILE A 943 36.52 11.78 28.56
CA ILE A 943 36.04 10.69 29.41
C ILE A 943 35.50 9.50 28.60
N PHE A 944 35.16 9.72 27.32
CA PHE A 944 34.69 8.69 26.41
C PHE A 944 35.15 8.99 24.97
N TYR A 945 35.68 7.99 24.27
CA TYR A 945 36.28 8.13 22.94
C TYR A 945 36.08 6.85 22.11
N PRO A 946 36.15 6.91 20.77
CA PRO A 946 35.96 5.74 19.90
C PRO A 946 36.87 4.54 20.18
N LYS A 947 36.29 3.33 20.21
CA LYS A 947 36.98 2.03 20.34
C LYS A 947 36.50 0.96 19.35
N THR A 948 35.35 1.15 18.69
CA THR A 948 34.80 0.19 17.71
C THR A 948 34.73 0.80 16.31
N ASP A 949 34.54 -0.04 15.29
CA ASP A 949 34.48 0.40 13.89
C ASP A 949 33.26 1.30 13.62
N GLU A 950 32.16 1.04 14.33
CA GLU A 950 30.88 1.77 14.21
C GLU A 950 30.96 3.21 14.72
N GLU A 951 31.95 3.53 15.57
CA GLU A 951 32.14 4.86 16.16
C GLU A 951 33.47 5.52 15.74
N LYS A 952 34.17 4.98 14.73
CA LYS A 952 35.52 5.43 14.34
C LYS A 952 35.61 6.91 13.92
N LYS A 953 34.49 7.56 13.57
CA LYS A 953 34.41 8.99 13.27
C LYS A 953 33.84 9.81 14.43
N GLY A 954 33.30 9.18 15.46
CA GLY A 954 32.99 9.85 16.71
C GLY A 954 31.91 9.20 17.55
N CYS A 955 31.92 9.56 18.83
CA CYS A 955 30.82 9.37 19.77
C CYS A 955 30.16 10.75 19.96
N GLU A 956 28.92 10.93 19.52
CA GLU A 956 28.29 12.24 19.39
C GLU A 956 27.03 12.38 20.25
N ASP A 957 26.76 13.61 20.67
CA ASP A 957 25.52 14.08 21.29
C ASP A 957 25.00 13.12 22.39
N PRO A 958 25.75 12.95 23.50
CA PRO A 958 25.38 12.03 24.57
C PRO A 958 24.11 12.50 25.30
N ARG A 959 23.26 11.56 25.72
CA ARG A 959 22.16 11.77 26.65
C ARG A 959 22.25 10.75 27.76
N THR A 960 22.01 11.18 28.99
CA THR A 960 22.26 10.35 30.17
C THR A 960 21.07 10.29 31.11
N VAL A 961 20.86 9.12 31.70
CA VAL A 961 19.93 8.91 32.81
C VAL A 961 20.54 8.00 33.86
N ILE A 962 20.10 8.16 35.11
CA ILE A 962 20.43 7.25 36.21
C ILE A 962 19.33 6.19 36.31
N ILE A 963 19.71 4.92 36.33
CA ILE A 963 18.80 3.79 36.56
C ILE A 963 19.44 2.89 37.61
N GLY A 964 18.87 2.87 38.83
CA GLY A 964 19.53 2.24 39.98
C GLY A 964 20.87 2.91 40.27
N ASP A 965 21.93 2.11 40.43
CA ASP A 965 23.27 2.60 40.77
C ASP A 965 24.19 2.82 39.54
N GLU A 966 23.62 2.82 38.33
CA GLU A 966 24.36 3.01 37.08
C GLU A 966 23.86 4.23 36.30
N ILE A 967 24.81 4.94 35.68
CA ILE A 967 24.58 5.96 34.67
C ILE A 967 24.55 5.26 33.32
N TYR A 968 23.44 5.40 32.60
CA TYR A 968 23.28 4.96 31.22
C TYR A 968 23.43 6.14 30.29
N MET A 969 24.24 5.98 29.25
CA MET A 969 24.47 6.97 28.20
C MET A 969 24.04 6.40 26.85
N LEU A 970 23.07 7.05 26.22
CA LEU A 970 22.78 6.86 24.80
C LEU A 970 23.52 7.92 23.99
N TYR A 971 24.14 7.53 22.89
CA TYR A 971 24.93 8.42 22.04
C TYR A 971 24.86 7.98 20.58
N THR A 972 25.22 8.90 19.68
CA THR A 972 25.34 8.59 18.25
C THR A 972 26.74 8.06 17.97
N ALA A 973 26.85 6.79 17.58
CA ALA A 973 28.05 6.19 17.01
C ALA A 973 28.09 6.48 15.50
N TYR A 974 29.13 7.16 15.04
CA TYR A 974 29.32 7.50 13.64
C TYR A 974 30.57 6.85 13.06
N ASP A 975 30.40 6.12 11.95
CA ASP A 975 31.50 5.44 11.25
C ASP A 975 31.99 6.20 10.02
N GLY A 976 31.37 7.33 9.67
CA GLY A 976 31.64 8.09 8.44
C GLY A 976 30.65 7.82 7.30
N VAL A 977 29.84 6.77 7.40
CA VAL A 977 28.85 6.34 6.40
C VAL A 977 27.44 6.35 6.99
N VAL A 978 27.24 5.81 8.20
CA VAL A 978 25.95 5.72 8.89
C VAL A 978 26.09 6.23 10.32
N ALA A 979 25.13 7.05 10.75
CA ALA A 979 24.98 7.44 12.15
C ALA A 979 23.94 6.54 12.85
N GLN A 980 24.35 5.91 13.95
CA GLN A 980 23.56 4.89 14.65
C GLN A 980 23.51 5.16 16.15
N ILE A 981 22.49 4.66 16.83
CA ILE A 981 22.38 4.78 18.28
C ILE A 981 23.17 3.67 18.96
N ALA A 982 24.05 4.05 19.88
CA ALA A 982 24.79 3.17 20.75
C ALA A 982 24.49 3.47 22.22
N ALA A 983 24.72 2.47 23.08
CA ALA A 983 24.54 2.58 24.51
C ALA A 983 25.82 2.22 25.27
N ALA A 984 26.07 2.93 26.37
CA ALA A 984 27.12 2.62 27.33
C ALA A 984 26.63 2.83 28.77
N SER A 985 27.24 2.15 29.75
CA SER A 985 26.95 2.36 31.17
C SER A 985 28.21 2.39 32.05
N ILE A 986 28.10 3.07 33.19
CA ILE A 986 29.12 3.12 34.24
C ILE A 986 28.43 3.20 35.62
N GLY A 987 29.00 2.57 36.64
CA GLY A 987 28.50 2.73 38.01
C GLY A 987 28.69 4.15 38.52
N ILE A 988 27.74 4.69 39.28
CA ILE A 988 27.82 6.05 39.84
C ILE A 988 29.09 6.21 40.68
N GLU A 989 29.41 5.23 41.52
CA GLU A 989 30.64 5.26 42.32
C GLU A 989 31.91 5.34 41.47
N ASP A 990 32.01 4.56 40.40
CA ASP A 990 33.17 4.55 39.51
C ASP A 990 33.28 5.88 38.74
N PHE A 991 32.13 6.44 38.33
CA PHE A 991 32.05 7.74 37.69
C PHE A 991 32.54 8.87 38.61
N LEU A 992 32.07 8.91 39.86
CA LEU A 992 32.48 9.90 40.86
C LEU A 992 33.96 9.75 41.27
N LYS A 993 34.47 8.50 41.31
CA LYS A 993 35.91 8.18 41.50
C LYS A 993 36.76 8.49 40.26
N ARG A 994 36.14 8.89 39.15
CA ARG A 994 36.79 9.21 37.85
C ARG A 994 37.50 8.02 37.21
N ASP A 995 37.06 6.78 37.47
CA ASP A 995 37.56 5.58 36.79
C ASP A 995 36.80 5.34 35.48
N PHE A 996 36.99 6.23 34.50
CA PHE A 996 36.31 6.15 33.20
C PHE A 996 36.74 4.93 32.36
N SER A 997 37.74 4.17 32.79
CA SER A 997 38.08 2.89 32.16
C SER A 997 36.96 1.85 32.31
N LYS A 998 36.06 2.05 33.30
CA LYS A 998 34.93 1.19 33.63
C LYS A 998 33.70 1.37 32.75
N TRP A 999 33.69 2.32 31.82
CA TRP A 999 32.62 2.43 30.83
C TRP A 999 32.43 1.12 30.06
N LYS A 1000 31.24 0.52 30.20
CA LYS A 1000 30.80 -0.68 29.49
C LYS A 1000 30.06 -0.25 28.23
N ARG A 1001 30.53 -0.66 27.05
CA ARG A 1001 29.76 -0.53 25.80
C ARG A 1001 28.73 -1.64 25.74
N LEU A 1002 27.46 -1.30 25.63
CA LEU A 1002 26.36 -2.25 25.59
C LEU A 1002 26.01 -2.67 24.16
N GLY A 1003 26.44 -1.89 23.15
CA GLY A 1003 26.24 -2.17 21.73
C GLY A 1003 25.32 -1.17 21.04
N LEU A 1004 25.02 -1.43 19.76
CA LEU A 1004 24.07 -0.63 18.98
C LEU A 1004 22.63 -0.98 19.35
N ALA A 1005 21.76 0.02 19.47
CA ALA A 1005 20.32 -0.19 19.70
C ALA A 1005 19.61 -0.71 18.45
N PHE A 1006 19.88 -0.10 17.30
CA PHE A 1006 19.26 -0.43 16.02
C PHE A 1006 20.35 -0.60 14.94
N PRO A 1007 21.02 -1.77 14.89
CA PRO A 1007 22.08 -2.00 13.92
C PRO A 1007 21.64 -1.75 12.47
N ASN A 1008 22.49 -1.08 11.70
CA ASN A 1008 22.35 -0.70 10.30
C ASN A 1008 21.17 0.26 10.00
N VAL A 1009 20.61 0.92 11.00
CA VAL A 1009 19.54 1.93 10.82
C VAL A 1009 20.10 3.32 11.06
N TRP A 1010 19.94 4.22 10.08
CA TRP A 1010 20.25 5.64 10.28
C TRP A 1010 19.30 6.23 11.33
N ASN A 1011 19.82 6.49 12.52
CA ASN A 1011 19.01 6.80 13.70
C ASN A 1011 19.82 7.64 14.68
N LYS A 1012 19.17 8.60 15.35
CA LYS A 1012 19.81 9.59 16.23
C LYS A 1012 18.87 9.99 17.37
N ASP A 1013 19.33 10.90 18.23
CA ASP A 1013 18.51 11.58 19.25
C ASP A 1013 17.81 10.63 20.21
N ALA A 1014 18.56 9.63 20.66
CA ALA A 1014 18.02 8.63 21.56
C ALA A 1014 18.06 9.12 23.01
N ILE A 1015 16.94 8.95 23.71
CA ILE A 1015 16.83 9.15 25.16
C ILE A 1015 16.15 7.94 25.79
N LEU A 1016 16.53 7.65 27.02
CA LEU A 1016 15.97 6.56 27.81
C LEU A 1016 15.17 7.17 28.96
N PHE A 1017 14.02 6.60 29.28
CA PHE A 1017 13.28 6.99 30.48
C PHE A 1017 14.00 6.45 31.74
N PRO A 1018 14.06 7.22 32.83
CA PRO A 1018 14.88 6.86 34.01
C PRO A 1018 14.28 5.73 34.86
N GLU A 1019 13.05 5.30 34.55
CA GLU A 1019 12.38 4.20 35.26
C GLU A 1019 11.57 3.33 34.31
N LYS A 1020 11.18 2.13 34.78
CA LYS A 1020 10.23 1.29 34.08
C LYS A 1020 8.83 1.89 34.19
N ILE A 1021 8.13 1.97 33.06
CA ILE A 1021 6.74 2.42 32.99
C ILE A 1021 5.89 1.22 32.58
N ASN A 1022 4.92 0.86 33.42
CA ASN A 1022 4.13 -0.37 33.29
C ASN A 1022 4.97 -1.64 33.07
N GLY A 1023 6.12 -1.73 33.74
CA GLY A 1023 7.02 -2.89 33.67
C GLY A 1023 8.01 -2.89 32.49
N GLN A 1024 7.95 -1.89 31.60
CA GLN A 1024 8.79 -1.79 30.41
C GLN A 1024 9.75 -0.60 30.48
N TYR A 1025 10.95 -0.77 29.93
CA TYR A 1025 11.84 0.34 29.59
C TYR A 1025 11.32 1.02 28.33
N VAL A 1026 11.37 2.34 28.32
CA VAL A 1026 10.92 3.18 27.21
C VAL A 1026 12.10 3.98 26.68
N LEU A 1027 12.31 3.93 25.37
CA LEU A 1027 13.36 4.65 24.67
C LEU A 1027 12.70 5.51 23.60
N TYR A 1028 12.96 6.81 23.59
CA TYR A 1028 12.67 7.63 22.42
C TYR A 1028 13.87 7.73 21.52
N HIS A 1029 13.65 7.79 20.21
CA HIS A 1029 14.70 8.00 19.21
C HIS A 1029 14.13 8.63 17.95
N ARG A 1030 14.99 8.96 16.97
CA ARG A 1030 14.58 9.54 15.70
C ARG A 1030 15.13 8.78 14.50
N ILE A 1031 14.23 8.05 13.84
CA ILE A 1031 14.36 7.80 12.40
C ILE A 1031 13.76 9.01 11.70
N GLU A 1032 14.61 9.79 11.04
CA GLU A 1032 14.22 11.06 10.42
C GLU A 1032 13.02 10.85 9.46
N PRO A 1033 11.93 11.62 9.62
CA PRO A 1033 11.87 12.92 10.31
C PRO A 1033 11.24 12.94 11.72
N SER A 1034 10.87 11.80 12.28
CA SER A 1034 9.91 11.72 13.40
C SER A 1034 10.50 11.18 14.71
N ILE A 1035 9.85 11.48 15.83
CA ILE A 1035 10.19 10.89 17.13
C ILE A 1035 9.40 9.60 17.32
N TRP A 1036 10.12 8.54 17.64
CA TRP A 1036 9.63 7.19 17.88
C TRP A 1036 9.75 6.85 19.35
N ALA A 1037 8.74 6.16 19.89
CA ALA A 1037 8.80 5.46 21.17
C ALA A 1037 9.00 3.95 20.92
N SER A 1038 9.96 3.38 21.64
CA SER A 1038 10.35 1.98 21.57
C SER A 1038 10.31 1.35 22.95
N TYR A 1039 9.63 0.20 23.07
CA TYR A 1039 9.39 -0.47 24.35
C TYR A 1039 10.20 -1.77 24.46
N SER A 1040 10.69 -2.09 25.66
CA SER A 1040 11.35 -3.38 25.94
C SER A 1040 11.18 -3.79 27.40
N ASN A 1041 11.03 -5.09 27.67
CA ASN A 1041 10.95 -5.60 29.05
C ASN A 1041 12.33 -5.63 29.74
N GLU A 1042 13.40 -5.66 28.94
CA GLU A 1042 14.80 -5.74 29.36
C GLU A 1042 15.63 -4.59 28.78
N LEU A 1043 16.60 -4.11 29.55
CA LEU A 1043 17.55 -3.10 29.10
C LEU A 1043 18.73 -3.76 28.41
N LYS A 1044 18.48 -4.29 27.21
CA LYS A 1044 19.43 -5.07 26.41
C LYS A 1044 19.59 -4.45 25.03
N PHE A 1045 20.82 -4.50 24.51
CA PHE A 1045 21.19 -4.00 23.19
C PHE A 1045 21.77 -5.17 22.36
N PRO A 1046 21.32 -5.39 21.10
CA PRO A 1046 20.30 -4.63 20.36
C PRO A 1046 18.93 -4.59 21.01
N TRP A 1047 18.21 -3.50 20.79
CA TRP A 1047 16.88 -3.27 21.35
C TRP A 1047 15.86 -4.28 20.78
N SER A 1048 14.71 -4.43 21.45
CA SER A 1048 13.57 -5.20 20.92
C SER A 1048 13.22 -4.75 19.51
N ARG A 1049 12.86 -5.69 18.62
CA ARG A 1049 12.36 -5.42 17.25
C ARG A 1049 10.85 -5.10 17.21
N ASN A 1050 10.19 -5.24 18.35
CA ASN A 1050 8.75 -5.06 18.50
C ASN A 1050 8.46 -3.85 19.39
N GLY A 1051 7.28 -3.27 19.22
CA GLY A 1051 6.81 -2.16 20.05
C GLY A 1051 7.42 -0.82 19.66
N HIS A 1052 7.58 -0.56 18.36
CA HIS A 1052 8.04 0.72 17.83
C HIS A 1052 6.85 1.52 17.33
N LYS A 1053 6.71 2.76 17.81
CA LYS A 1053 5.61 3.64 17.40
C LYS A 1053 6.12 5.06 17.17
N ILE A 1054 5.74 5.69 16.06
CA ILE A 1054 5.85 7.13 15.88
C ILE A 1054 4.82 7.77 16.81
N ILE A 1055 5.31 8.61 17.74
CA ILE A 1055 4.45 9.32 18.68
C ILE A 1055 4.11 10.72 18.18
N ILE A 1056 5.06 11.38 17.52
CA ILE A 1056 4.90 12.68 16.87
C ILE A 1056 5.81 12.76 15.65
N GLY A 1057 5.34 13.45 14.61
CA GLY A 1057 6.15 13.86 13.47
C GLY A 1057 6.23 15.38 13.31
N PRO A 1058 6.90 15.83 12.24
CA PRO A 1058 6.95 17.25 11.87
C PRO A 1058 5.54 17.79 11.61
N ARG A 1059 5.29 19.05 11.95
CA ARG A 1059 3.99 19.70 11.72
C ARG A 1059 3.84 20.20 10.28
N ALA A 1060 2.59 20.36 9.85
CA ALA A 1060 2.30 20.85 8.51
C ALA A 1060 2.79 22.29 8.24
N GLY A 1061 3.05 22.58 6.96
CA GLY A 1061 3.29 23.94 6.44
C GLY A 1061 4.52 24.66 7.02
N MET A 1062 4.33 25.90 7.45
CA MET A 1062 5.39 26.85 7.82
C MET A 1062 5.76 26.83 9.30
N MET A 1063 5.30 25.84 10.07
CA MET A 1063 5.65 25.75 11.49
C MET A 1063 7.15 25.58 11.70
N TRP A 1064 7.64 26.03 12.85
CA TRP A 1064 9.09 26.04 13.16
C TRP A 1064 9.73 24.65 13.25
N ASP A 1065 8.93 23.59 13.28
CA ASP A 1065 9.33 22.19 13.35
C ASP A 1065 8.69 21.34 12.24
N SER A 1066 8.54 21.91 11.04
CA SER A 1066 7.85 21.30 9.89
C SER A 1066 8.72 20.41 9.00
N LEU A 1067 10.05 20.46 9.13
CA LEU A 1067 10.96 19.63 8.34
C LEU A 1067 11.34 18.34 9.07
N LYS A 1068 11.83 18.46 10.30
CA LYS A 1068 12.18 17.32 11.16
C LYS A 1068 12.23 17.70 12.63
N ILE A 1069 12.03 16.70 13.48
CA ILE A 1069 12.06 16.83 14.94
C ILE A 1069 12.90 15.72 15.57
N GLY A 1070 13.42 15.95 16.77
CA GLY A 1070 14.14 14.93 17.53
C GLY A 1070 14.17 15.23 19.02
N ALA A 1071 14.32 14.19 19.84
CA ALA A 1071 14.41 14.35 21.28
C ALA A 1071 15.68 15.13 21.65
N GLY A 1072 15.54 16.05 22.61
CA GLY A 1072 16.65 16.86 23.11
C GLY A 1072 17.22 16.25 24.39
N SER A 1073 16.74 16.74 25.53
CA SER A 1073 17.13 16.30 26.87
C SER A 1073 16.48 14.98 27.27
N GLN A 1074 17.02 14.36 28.32
CA GLN A 1074 16.35 13.28 29.03
C GLN A 1074 14.94 13.71 29.53
N PRO A 1075 14.00 12.77 29.72
CA PRO A 1075 12.70 13.07 30.29
C PRO A 1075 12.81 13.55 31.74
N ILE A 1076 12.16 14.65 32.07
CA ILE A 1076 12.09 15.20 33.43
C ILE A 1076 10.72 14.88 34.02
N LYS A 1077 10.68 14.21 35.17
CA LYS A 1077 9.43 13.86 35.84
C LYS A 1077 8.86 15.07 36.57
N THR A 1078 7.61 15.41 36.29
CA THR A 1078 6.90 16.51 36.94
C THR A 1078 5.59 16.01 37.54
N ALA A 1079 4.96 16.80 38.42
CA ALA A 1079 3.62 16.52 38.93
C ALA A 1079 2.54 16.44 37.82
N TYR A 1080 2.85 16.92 36.60
CA TYR A 1080 1.91 17.00 35.48
C TYR A 1080 2.18 15.98 34.35
N GLY A 1081 3.28 15.23 34.42
CA GLY A 1081 3.73 14.40 33.29
C GLY A 1081 5.24 14.32 33.15
N TRP A 1082 5.70 13.57 32.14
CA TRP A 1082 7.09 13.61 31.70
C TRP A 1082 7.28 14.81 30.78
N LEU A 1083 8.07 15.79 31.22
CA LEU A 1083 8.44 16.96 30.43
C LEU A 1083 9.69 16.64 29.60
N LEU A 1084 9.60 16.85 28.29
CA LEU A 1084 10.72 16.67 27.38
C LEU A 1084 10.96 17.94 26.58
N ILE A 1085 12.22 18.34 26.49
CA ILE A 1085 12.65 19.40 25.58
C ILE A 1085 13.09 18.73 24.28
N TYR A 1086 12.48 19.12 23.17
CA TYR A 1086 12.78 18.58 21.84
C TYR A 1086 13.28 19.69 20.92
N HIS A 1087 13.98 19.32 19.86
CA HIS A 1087 14.35 20.27 18.81
C HIS A 1087 13.47 20.09 17.58
N GLY A 1088 13.23 21.18 16.89
CA GLY A 1088 12.50 21.24 15.63
C GLY A 1088 13.27 22.08 14.60
N VAL A 1089 13.14 21.68 13.35
CA VAL A 1089 13.80 22.29 12.20
C VAL A 1089 12.74 22.68 11.18
N ASP A 1090 12.87 23.88 10.63
CA ASP A 1090 12.03 24.38 9.54
C ASP A 1090 12.73 24.21 8.17
N ASP A 1091 12.03 24.59 7.10
CA ASP A 1091 12.56 24.53 5.73
C ASP A 1091 13.75 25.47 5.46
N ASN A 1092 13.99 26.44 6.36
CA ASN A 1092 15.16 27.32 6.32
C ASN A 1092 16.35 26.73 7.10
N LEU A 1093 16.25 25.48 7.58
CA LEU A 1093 17.25 24.77 8.37
C LEU A 1093 17.58 25.44 9.71
N VAL A 1094 16.64 26.19 10.28
CA VAL A 1094 16.84 26.83 11.59
C VAL A 1094 16.42 25.86 12.71
N TYR A 1095 17.34 25.55 13.62
CA TYR A 1095 17.07 24.66 14.76
C TYR A 1095 16.61 25.48 15.97
N ARG A 1096 15.45 25.12 16.51
CA ARG A 1096 14.86 25.73 17.70
C ARG A 1096 14.48 24.66 18.72
N LEU A 1097 14.29 25.06 19.98
CA LEU A 1097 13.81 24.17 21.04
C LEU A 1097 12.33 24.42 21.31
N GLY A 1098 11.59 23.35 21.62
CA GLY A 1098 10.23 23.39 22.16
C GLY A 1098 10.05 22.35 23.26
N VAL A 1099 8.83 22.24 23.80
CA VAL A 1099 8.51 21.24 24.82
C VAL A 1099 7.37 20.33 24.40
N ILE A 1100 7.45 19.08 24.84
CA ILE A 1100 6.33 18.15 24.89
C ILE A 1100 6.15 17.63 26.32
N LEU A 1101 4.90 17.41 26.70
CA LEU A 1101 4.51 16.74 27.93
C LEU A 1101 3.81 15.44 27.56
N VAL A 1102 4.21 14.32 28.14
CA VAL A 1102 3.57 13.02 27.92
C VAL A 1102 3.11 12.40 29.23
N ASP A 1103 2.12 11.51 29.17
CA ASP A 1103 1.51 10.88 30.33
C ASP A 1103 2.53 10.04 31.12
N LEU A 1104 2.44 10.08 32.46
CA LEU A 1104 3.34 9.34 33.35
C LEU A 1104 3.23 7.82 33.17
N ASN A 1105 2.01 7.34 32.90
CA ASN A 1105 1.70 5.92 32.77
C ASN A 1105 1.73 5.45 31.30
N ASP A 1106 1.53 6.37 30.36
CA ASP A 1106 1.59 6.07 28.93
C ASP A 1106 2.42 7.13 28.18
N PRO A 1107 3.75 6.96 28.08
CA PRO A 1107 4.62 7.88 27.36
C PRO A 1107 4.31 7.97 25.87
N SER A 1108 3.38 7.18 25.35
CA SER A 1108 2.96 7.26 23.96
C SER A 1108 1.86 8.33 23.74
N ARG A 1109 1.23 8.77 24.83
CA ARG A 1109 0.14 9.75 24.85
C ARG A 1109 0.67 11.15 25.12
N LEU A 1110 0.46 12.04 24.14
CA LEU A 1110 0.81 13.46 24.24
C LEU A 1110 -0.23 14.21 25.08
N LEU A 1111 0.23 14.93 26.10
CA LEU A 1111 -0.60 15.80 26.94
C LEU A 1111 -0.47 17.28 26.57
N TYR A 1112 0.66 17.68 25.99
CA TYR A 1112 0.91 19.03 25.52
C TYR A 1112 2.10 19.06 24.55
N ARG A 1113 2.05 19.92 23.53
CA ARG A 1113 3.17 20.26 22.66
C ARG A 1113 3.16 21.76 22.42
N SER A 1114 4.28 22.44 22.64
CA SER A 1114 4.32 23.89 22.50
C SER A 1114 4.05 24.34 21.05
N PRO A 1115 3.10 25.26 20.82
CA PRO A 1115 2.86 25.81 19.48
C PRO A 1115 4.05 26.66 19.02
N ASN A 1116 4.67 27.40 19.95
CA ASN A 1116 5.85 28.23 19.74
C ASN A 1116 7.15 27.53 20.17
N PRO A 1117 8.32 27.99 19.66
CA PRO A 1117 9.61 27.62 20.22
C PRO A 1117 9.82 28.28 21.59
N ILE A 1118 10.42 27.57 22.53
CA ILE A 1118 10.85 28.09 23.84
C ILE A 1118 12.23 28.78 23.75
N LEU A 1119 13.04 28.43 22.74
CA LEU A 1119 14.33 29.07 22.47
C LEU A 1119 14.61 29.04 20.96
N SER A 1120 14.97 30.19 20.40
CA SER A 1120 15.38 30.35 19.01
C SER A 1120 16.75 31.03 18.94
N PRO A 1121 17.58 30.77 17.92
CA PRO A 1121 18.84 31.48 17.72
C PRO A 1121 18.59 32.99 17.58
N GLN A 1122 19.17 33.79 18.49
CA GLN A 1122 19.04 35.25 18.48
C GLN A 1122 20.39 35.92 18.74
N MET A 1123 21.22 35.31 19.57
CA MET A 1123 22.52 35.86 19.93
C MET A 1123 23.56 35.55 18.85
N SER A 1124 24.61 36.37 18.74
CA SER A 1124 25.65 36.20 17.72
C SER A 1124 26.35 34.84 17.77
N TYR A 1125 26.48 34.25 18.97
CA TYR A 1125 27.04 32.91 19.17
C TYR A 1125 26.06 31.76 18.85
N GLU A 1126 24.76 32.03 18.66
CA GLU A 1126 23.72 31.06 18.27
C GLU A 1126 23.41 31.14 16.77
N VAL A 1127 23.34 32.37 16.24
CA VAL A 1127 23.18 32.63 14.81
C VAL A 1127 24.44 32.19 14.06
N GLY A 1128 25.61 32.43 14.65
CA GLY A 1128 26.89 32.04 14.06
C GLY A 1128 27.26 32.83 12.81
N ASN A 1129 28.41 32.51 12.22
CA ASN A 1129 28.82 33.00 10.92
C ASN A 1129 29.70 31.95 10.22
N ASP A 1130 29.68 31.95 8.88
CA ASP A 1130 30.32 30.91 8.05
C ASP A 1130 31.83 30.75 8.29
N SER A 1131 32.50 31.73 8.91
CA SER A 1131 33.94 31.71 9.14
C SER A 1131 34.38 31.17 10.50
N SER A 1132 33.46 31.04 11.47
CA SER A 1132 33.83 30.73 12.87
C SER A 1132 32.92 29.73 13.59
N THR A 1133 31.87 29.25 12.94
CA THR A 1133 30.93 28.27 13.52
C THR A 1133 30.68 27.10 12.60
N TRP A 1134 30.40 25.91 13.16
CA TRP A 1134 30.18 24.71 12.36
C TRP A 1134 28.86 24.76 11.59
N VAL A 1135 27.75 25.06 12.27
CA VAL A 1135 26.41 25.14 11.67
C VAL A 1135 25.69 26.38 12.20
N PRO A 1136 25.46 27.42 11.37
CA PRO A 1136 24.77 28.63 11.81
C PRO A 1136 23.28 28.39 12.07
N ASN A 1137 22.64 29.28 12.82
CA ASN A 1137 21.22 29.24 13.19
C ASN A 1137 20.79 27.98 13.96
N VAL A 1138 21.60 27.58 14.95
CA VAL A 1138 21.34 26.37 15.74
C VAL A 1138 21.32 26.66 17.25
N VAL A 1139 20.23 26.26 17.90
CA VAL A 1139 20.20 25.93 19.33
C VAL A 1139 19.76 24.47 19.49
N PHE A 1140 20.53 23.69 20.25
CA PHE A 1140 20.31 22.25 20.39
C PHE A 1140 20.61 21.78 21.81
N THR A 1141 19.80 20.93 22.43
CA THR A 1141 20.07 20.43 23.79
C THR A 1141 20.13 18.90 23.83
N CYS A 1142 21.00 18.39 24.70
CA CYS A 1142 21.04 16.97 25.08
C CYS A 1142 20.86 16.77 26.59
N GLY A 1143 20.66 17.84 27.36
CA GLY A 1143 20.77 17.79 28.81
C GLY A 1143 20.02 18.92 29.49
N ALA A 1144 19.10 18.56 30.37
CA ALA A 1144 18.41 19.48 31.25
C ALA A 1144 18.29 18.87 32.65
N VAL A 1145 18.52 19.67 33.68
CA VAL A 1145 18.49 19.24 35.09
C VAL A 1145 17.75 20.25 35.94
N PRO A 1146 17.09 19.84 37.02
CA PRO A 1146 16.56 20.80 37.97
C PRO A 1146 17.67 21.59 38.66
N THR A 1147 17.36 22.82 39.07
CA THR A 1147 18.30 23.65 39.84
C THR A 1147 18.59 23.00 41.21
N GLU A 1148 17.59 22.39 41.84
CA GLU A 1148 17.71 21.62 43.07
C GLU A 1148 17.56 20.10 42.80
N ASP A 1149 18.25 19.25 43.57
CA ASP A 1149 18.16 17.79 43.38
C ASP A 1149 16.81 17.26 43.89
N LYS A 1150 15.87 17.04 42.97
CA LYS A 1150 14.48 16.68 43.25
C LYS A 1150 13.93 15.71 42.21
N ASP A 1151 13.33 14.62 42.68
CA ASP A 1151 12.83 13.54 41.82
C ASP A 1151 11.58 13.92 40.99
N ILE A 1152 10.68 14.71 41.57
CA ILE A 1152 9.42 15.15 40.93
C ILE A 1152 9.34 16.66 41.04
N LEU A 1153 9.31 17.35 39.89
CA LEU A 1153 9.23 18.80 39.85
C LEU A 1153 7.77 19.31 39.91
N GLU A 1154 7.59 20.36 40.69
CA GLU A 1154 6.37 21.15 40.88
C GLU A 1154 6.45 22.43 40.04
N ALA A 1155 5.34 23.17 39.95
CA ALA A 1155 5.20 24.35 39.10
C ALA A 1155 6.32 25.42 39.27
N ASP A 1156 6.74 25.69 40.50
CA ASP A 1156 7.72 26.75 40.80
C ASP A 1156 9.18 26.29 40.73
N ASP A 1157 9.43 25.00 40.52
CA ASP A 1157 10.79 24.48 40.41
C ASP A 1157 11.44 24.94 39.09
N GLU A 1158 12.71 25.30 39.18
CA GLU A 1158 13.51 25.78 38.05
C GLU A 1158 14.29 24.64 37.38
N ILE A 1159 14.37 24.70 36.04
CA ILE A 1159 15.11 23.77 35.20
C ILE A 1159 16.20 24.54 34.47
N LEU A 1160 17.42 23.99 34.53
CA LEU A 1160 18.59 24.43 33.77
C LEU A 1160 18.71 23.59 32.50
N VAL A 1161 18.72 24.25 31.35
CA VAL A 1161 18.83 23.65 30.02
C VAL A 1161 20.19 23.99 29.43
N TYR A 1162 21.03 22.99 29.27
CA TYR A 1162 22.35 23.12 28.66
C TYR A 1162 22.22 22.89 27.16
N TYR A 1163 22.64 23.86 26.37
CA TYR A 1163 22.41 23.83 24.93
C TYR A 1163 23.66 24.21 24.13
N GLY A 1164 23.89 23.49 23.04
CA GLY A 1164 24.83 23.86 21.99
C GLY A 1164 24.31 25.06 21.21
N ALA A 1165 25.22 26.00 20.91
CA ALA A 1165 24.96 27.18 20.11
C ALA A 1165 25.85 27.16 18.85
N ALA A 1166 25.21 27.23 17.68
CA ALA A 1166 25.83 27.17 16.35
C ALA A 1166 26.79 25.97 16.15
N ASP A 1167 26.50 24.82 16.78
CA ASP A 1167 27.38 23.64 16.85
C ASP A 1167 28.85 23.98 17.19
N THR A 1168 29.05 24.97 18.07
CA THR A 1168 30.39 25.51 18.36
C THR A 1168 30.63 25.74 19.85
N TYR A 1169 29.65 26.30 20.54
CA TYR A 1169 29.73 26.67 21.95
C TYR A 1169 28.73 25.91 22.81
N LEU A 1170 29.00 25.80 24.10
CA LEU A 1170 28.01 25.33 25.09
C LEU A 1170 27.53 26.51 25.92
N CYS A 1171 26.22 26.61 26.06
CA CYS A 1171 25.49 27.65 26.78
C CYS A 1171 24.54 27.01 27.81
N VAL A 1172 24.01 27.83 28.72
CA VAL A 1172 22.94 27.45 29.65
C VAL A 1172 21.82 28.47 29.62
N ALA A 1173 20.58 27.98 29.69
CA ALA A 1173 19.38 28.78 29.86
C ALA A 1173 18.50 28.17 30.96
N TYR A 1174 17.55 28.93 31.49
CA TYR A 1174 16.71 28.49 32.59
C TYR A 1174 15.26 28.93 32.42
N ALA A 1175 14.33 28.15 33.00
CA ALA A 1175 12.93 28.50 33.14
C ALA A 1175 12.32 27.67 34.28
N THR A 1176 11.17 28.10 34.80
CA THR A 1176 10.40 27.29 35.75
C THR A 1176 9.51 26.29 35.02
N VAL A 1177 9.10 25.20 35.69
CA VAL A 1177 8.12 24.24 35.14
C VAL A 1177 6.86 24.97 34.70
N LYS A 1178 6.41 25.99 35.44
CA LYS A 1178 5.23 26.76 35.10
C LYS A 1178 5.35 27.64 33.86
N ASP A 1179 6.57 28.01 33.48
CA ASP A 1179 6.83 28.72 32.23
C ASP A 1179 6.70 27.75 31.04
N LEU A 1180 7.19 26.52 31.21
CA LEU A 1180 7.22 25.51 30.14
C LEU A 1180 5.87 24.78 29.96
N ILE A 1181 5.11 24.58 31.03
CA ILE A 1181 3.78 23.94 31.00
C ILE A 1181 2.75 24.99 31.38
N PRO A 1182 1.97 25.57 30.45
CA PRO A 1182 1.03 26.65 30.75
C PRO A 1182 -0.03 26.28 31.78
N ASP A 1183 -0.54 27.29 32.50
CA ASP A 1183 -1.50 27.11 33.60
C ASP A 1183 -2.78 26.36 33.18
N GLU A 1184 -3.26 26.62 31.96
CA GLU A 1184 -4.43 25.94 31.40
C GLU A 1184 -4.23 24.42 31.26
N ILE A 1185 -3.00 24.01 30.93
CA ILE A 1185 -2.62 22.60 30.80
C ILE A 1185 -2.48 21.95 32.17
N ARG A 1186 -1.79 22.61 33.10
CA ARG A 1186 -1.59 22.12 34.46
C ARG A 1186 -2.90 21.91 35.23
N ARG A 1187 -3.94 22.69 34.94
CA ARG A 1187 -5.28 22.55 35.57
C ARG A 1187 -6.13 21.45 34.96
N LYS A 1188 -5.83 21.04 33.72
CA LYS A 1188 -6.59 20.04 32.97
C LYS A 1188 -6.17 18.61 33.32
N ILE A 1189 -4.90 18.44 33.68
CA ILE A 1189 -4.28 17.21 34.18
C ILE A 1189 -4.61 17.08 35.67
#